data_AF-A0A134CIU3-F1
#
_entry.id   AF-A0A134CIU3-F1
#
_cell.length_a   1.000
_cell.length_b   1.000
_cell.length_c   1.000
_cell.angle_alpha   90.00
_cell.angle_beta   90.00
_cell.angle_gamma   90.00
#
_symmetry.space_group_name_H-M   'P 1'
#
loop_
_entity.id
_entity.type
_entity.pdbx_description
1 polymer ?
#
loop_
_entity_poly.entity_id
_entity_poly.type
_entity_poly.pdbx_seq_one_letter_code
_entity_poly.pdbx_strand_id
1 'polypeptide(L)'
;MKINRCSNEFCSWETYKEVIMKRIGKKVAILLAVMALTGGYVHTASMTAQVTAASPEELQKSAWEKLLANKAGELTEEEKNSLNQVFNNISTWDQYIRLYSTYTQVIGGDNHAVDSNSIQGRAVYGGNHQYVSDAAATIGNDGNNFGSNAVAIGYQPTAFGENAIAMGTNSVAFPLRATQIGSSNAIGAAAWAGNLGNAYGAFAKAMGTGSIAIGVQSSAGVPDIKRYLLGGGKNQYEYQPYFSQLQEKYPDVFGAVNPAEDSSARSERIGKLIFEHYKEYFSSIKISSFDVLKARVTEWESVLQQLGWHMVLSKDGSDYTTALGFRSEATAAGGVALGAFSEADRGTVTVKAPFSEFELTNQNTLGAVSVGNKTHGRQLINVADGTEDTDAVNLRQLKALNKKVDGKKDIHFFSANGSDSGINYDNQGARAGYTTAVGPDAMATEENSQAFGYRARAIGHSSIVFGVESTASGARDIAIGYGSHAVGSDNTNTSWNDTIAIGWNALSRGGSFASGTGAVAGGSGSVALGAGAYVGTKWLDDETQKAQNVNKWVLTRSFLDKGLRDELKAKFPEKFAEWERRAKNMPAAMGSEYLEQKLRTLAMEQLPQMTSPSMKNTMKDMESSIAIGRRTKVYSASAIAIGSEAKVGENLDGAIALGNQSLATRNAGIFGYDPTSDAKTWTDFKKAHPEAGIGAAREQEIQREMNALSDEVAQMGPTYQAWVDKEKYPDKYLDERKAYAEANGNTLNGNNEWVEWVLHARNEQQKLWNKGQELTNKYNNLQKELNGGANLGKGAWVGNKAALAIGNEEDGVTRQITGVAAGTKDTDAVNVAQLKVLNTKVDKVA
;
A
#
# COMPACT_ATOMS: atom_id res chain seq x y z
N MET A 1 35.48 -67.59 72.82
CA MET A 1 35.52 -68.62 73.88
C MET A 1 34.15 -68.67 74.53
N LYS A 2 33.46 -69.82 74.49
CA LYS A 2 32.43 -70.15 75.49
C LYS A 2 33.10 -70.10 76.87
N ILE A 3 32.35 -69.61 77.84
CA ILE A 3 32.77 -69.16 79.17
C ILE A 3 33.25 -70.34 80.02
N ASN A 4 34.35 -70.15 80.76
CA ASN A 4 34.82 -71.07 81.79
C ASN A 4 33.86 -71.07 82.99
N ARG A 5 33.62 -72.26 83.57
CA ARG A 5 33.25 -72.37 84.99
C ARG A 5 34.42 -71.84 85.83
N CYS A 6 34.15 -70.88 86.71
CA CYS A 6 34.80 -70.78 88.01
C CYS A 6 33.72 -70.42 89.03
N SER A 7 33.56 -71.32 90.00
CA SER A 7 32.70 -71.21 91.16
C SER A 7 33.41 -70.46 92.29
N ASN A 8 32.62 -69.61 92.93
CA ASN A 8 32.68 -69.10 94.30
C ASN A 8 33.79 -68.13 94.72
N GLU A 9 33.25 -67.00 95.22
CA GLU A 9 33.81 -65.94 96.07
C GLU A 9 34.50 -64.74 95.41
N PHE A 10 33.69 -63.68 95.27
CA PHE A 10 33.97 -62.23 95.12
C PHE A 10 35.07 -61.78 94.14
N CYS A 11 34.65 -61.24 92.99
CA CYS A 11 35.31 -60.09 92.36
C CYS A 11 34.29 -59.19 91.64
N SER A 12 34.48 -57.88 91.80
CA SER A 12 33.50 -56.80 91.68
C SER A 12 33.18 -56.37 90.24
N TRP A 13 32.14 -55.54 90.12
CA TRP A 13 31.73 -54.81 88.91
C TRP A 13 32.85 -53.98 88.25
N GLU A 14 33.99 -53.75 88.92
CA GLU A 14 35.17 -53.10 88.33
C GLU A 14 35.91 -53.95 87.29
N THR A 15 35.95 -55.28 87.44
CA THR A 15 36.71 -56.14 86.52
C THR A 15 36.01 -56.29 85.16
N TYR A 16 34.68 -56.14 85.12
CA TYR A 16 33.91 -56.14 83.87
C TYR A 16 34.05 -54.81 83.09
N LYS A 17 34.27 -53.70 83.81
CA LYS A 17 34.51 -52.37 83.23
C LYS A 17 35.89 -52.30 82.56
N GLU A 18 36.92 -52.91 83.14
CA GLU A 18 38.28 -52.92 82.57
C GLU A 18 38.40 -53.71 81.26
N VAL A 19 37.69 -54.84 81.12
CA VAL A 19 37.76 -55.68 79.91
C VAL A 19 37.00 -55.06 78.74
N ILE A 20 35.88 -54.37 79.00
CA ILE A 20 35.13 -53.62 77.97
C ILE A 20 35.91 -52.35 77.56
N MET A 21 36.51 -51.62 78.52
CA MET A 21 37.32 -50.44 78.23
C MET A 21 38.63 -50.78 77.50
N LYS A 22 39.29 -51.92 77.78
CA LYS A 22 40.47 -52.39 77.02
C LYS A 22 40.16 -52.75 75.56
N ARG A 23 38.97 -53.29 75.25
CA ARG A 23 38.56 -53.61 73.86
C ARG A 23 38.07 -52.38 73.08
N ILE A 24 37.42 -51.43 73.75
CA ILE A 24 37.05 -50.14 73.15
C ILE A 24 38.30 -49.29 72.91
N GLY A 25 39.25 -49.26 73.86
CA GLY A 25 40.54 -48.57 73.70
C GLY A 25 41.39 -49.10 72.54
N LYS A 26 41.51 -50.43 72.37
CA LYS A 26 42.23 -51.02 71.22
C LYS A 26 41.55 -50.73 69.87
N LYS A 27 40.21 -50.74 69.81
CA LYS A 27 39.47 -50.38 68.59
C LYS A 27 39.50 -48.88 68.29
N VAL A 28 39.49 -48.01 69.30
CA VAL A 28 39.62 -46.55 69.15
C VAL A 28 41.05 -46.16 68.76
N ALA A 29 42.08 -46.84 69.29
CA ALA A 29 43.48 -46.63 68.87
C ALA A 29 43.74 -47.09 67.42
N ILE A 30 43.16 -48.22 66.99
CA ILE A 30 43.19 -48.66 65.59
C ILE A 30 42.34 -47.76 64.71
N LEU A 31 41.17 -47.28 65.17
CA LEU A 31 40.34 -46.34 64.42
C LEU A 31 41.01 -44.96 64.29
N LEU A 32 41.74 -44.48 65.31
CA LEU A 32 42.54 -43.25 65.27
C LEU A 32 43.81 -43.41 64.43
N ALA A 33 44.45 -44.59 64.44
CA ALA A 33 45.56 -44.92 63.54
C ALA A 33 45.09 -45.06 62.08
N VAL A 34 43.91 -45.63 61.84
CA VAL A 34 43.28 -45.70 60.52
C VAL A 34 42.76 -44.33 60.08
N MET A 35 42.30 -43.46 60.97
CA MET A 35 41.99 -42.05 60.68
C MET A 35 43.26 -41.21 60.45
N ALA A 36 44.40 -41.55 61.06
CA ALA A 36 45.70 -40.94 60.73
C ALA A 36 46.29 -41.47 59.40
N LEU A 37 45.89 -42.69 58.99
CA LEU A 37 46.25 -43.28 57.69
C LEU A 37 45.29 -42.89 56.54
N THR A 38 44.02 -42.58 56.83
CA THR A 38 43.00 -42.21 55.81
C THR A 38 42.57 -40.73 55.84
N GLY A 39 42.91 -39.99 56.89
CA GLY A 39 42.60 -38.56 57.05
C GLY A 39 43.74 -37.67 56.58
N GLY A 40 43.79 -37.41 55.26
CA GLY A 40 44.75 -36.48 54.66
C GLY A 40 44.56 -36.20 53.16
N TYR A 41 43.39 -36.48 52.59
CA TYR A 41 43.01 -36.00 51.26
C TYR A 41 41.61 -35.37 51.36
N VAL A 42 41.57 -34.14 51.85
CA VAL A 42 40.44 -33.24 51.68
C VAL A 42 41.00 -31.94 51.12
N HIS A 43 40.86 -31.76 49.81
CA HIS A 43 40.93 -30.45 49.17
C HIS A 43 39.71 -29.64 49.63
N THR A 44 39.89 -28.76 50.61
CA THR A 44 38.96 -27.65 50.83
C THR A 44 39.75 -26.36 50.93
N ALA A 45 39.65 -25.55 49.87
CA ALA A 45 39.99 -24.15 49.94
C ALA A 45 38.95 -23.41 50.81
N SER A 46 39.44 -22.39 51.52
CA SER A 46 38.75 -21.48 52.45
C SER A 46 38.52 -22.02 53.87
N MET A 47 39.29 -21.49 54.82
CA MET A 47 38.76 -20.66 55.91
C MET A 47 39.92 -19.86 56.55
N THR A 48 39.83 -18.54 56.43
CA THR A 48 40.54 -17.55 57.23
C THR A 48 39.91 -17.48 58.62
N ALA A 49 40.60 -18.00 59.64
CA ALA A 49 40.41 -17.58 61.03
C ALA A 49 41.66 -17.93 61.84
N GLN A 50 42.15 -16.94 62.59
CA GLN A 50 43.36 -16.97 63.42
C GLN A 50 43.34 -18.12 64.44
N VAL A 51 44.35 -19.00 64.38
CA VAL A 51 44.87 -19.72 65.55
C VAL A 51 46.38 -19.59 65.53
N THR A 52 46.90 -18.87 66.52
CA THR A 52 48.33 -18.73 66.79
C THR A 52 48.91 -20.05 67.29
N ALA A 53 50.06 -20.43 66.71
CA ALA A 53 51.12 -21.27 67.28
C ALA A 53 50.71 -22.66 67.81
N ALA A 54 50.73 -23.65 66.92
CA ALA A 54 51.43 -24.91 67.17
C ALA A 54 51.83 -25.54 65.82
N SER A 55 53.08 -25.98 65.66
CA SER A 55 53.49 -26.67 64.43
C SER A 55 52.81 -28.05 64.34
N PRO A 56 52.64 -28.64 63.13
CA PRO A 56 52.12 -30.01 62.99
C PRO A 56 52.88 -31.05 63.83
N GLU A 57 54.17 -30.80 64.12
CA GLU A 57 55.01 -31.61 65.00
C GLU A 57 54.60 -31.48 66.48
N GLU A 58 54.20 -30.30 66.94
CA GLU A 58 53.66 -30.10 68.30
C GLU A 58 52.27 -30.73 68.47
N LEU A 59 51.45 -30.75 67.41
CA LEU A 59 50.15 -31.44 67.41
C LEU A 59 50.30 -32.96 67.38
N GLN A 60 51.24 -33.51 66.59
CA GLN A 60 51.56 -34.94 66.58
C GLN A 60 52.19 -35.40 67.90
N LYS A 61 53.11 -34.61 68.46
CA LYS A 61 53.73 -34.88 69.77
C LYS A 61 52.70 -34.78 70.90
N SER A 62 51.80 -33.79 70.87
CA SER A 62 50.69 -33.67 71.84
C SER A 62 49.69 -34.82 71.73
N ALA A 63 49.36 -35.28 70.51
CA ALA A 63 48.49 -36.44 70.30
C ALA A 63 49.14 -37.73 70.81
N TRP A 64 50.45 -37.90 70.60
CA TRP A 64 51.22 -39.04 71.07
C TRP A 64 51.43 -39.04 72.59
N GLU A 65 51.73 -37.90 73.20
CA GLU A 65 51.82 -37.73 74.66
C GLU A 65 50.46 -38.00 75.33
N LYS A 66 49.35 -37.60 74.70
CA LYS A 66 47.99 -37.93 75.17
C LYS A 66 47.61 -39.40 74.97
N LEU A 67 48.15 -40.07 73.95
CA LEU A 67 47.95 -41.51 73.71
C LEU A 67 48.76 -42.36 74.71
N LEU A 68 50.01 -41.97 74.99
CA LEU A 68 50.91 -42.59 75.96
C LEU A 68 50.49 -42.33 77.42
N ALA A 69 49.88 -41.17 77.71
CA ALA A 69 49.36 -40.86 79.05
C ALA A 69 48.07 -41.63 79.42
N ASN A 70 47.40 -42.24 78.43
CA ASN A 70 46.17 -42.99 78.67
C ASN A 70 46.50 -44.43 79.12
N LYS A 71 46.36 -44.70 80.42
CA LYS A 71 46.66 -46.01 81.06
C LYS A 71 45.71 -47.17 80.68
N ALA A 72 45.09 -47.14 79.49
CA ALA A 72 44.13 -48.14 79.04
C ALA A 72 44.76 -49.12 78.01
N GLY A 73 45.61 -50.02 78.49
CA GLY A 73 46.05 -51.21 77.75
C GLY A 73 47.45 -51.10 77.14
N GLU A 74 48.44 -51.61 77.85
CA GLU A 74 49.85 -51.66 77.46
C GLU A 74 50.05 -52.44 76.14
N LEU A 75 50.58 -51.76 75.12
CA LEU A 75 51.19 -52.38 73.94
C LEU A 75 52.48 -53.09 74.37
N THR A 76 52.76 -54.28 73.82
CA THR A 76 54.00 -55.01 74.13
C THR A 76 55.22 -54.29 73.55
N GLU A 77 56.43 -54.50 74.11
CA GLU A 77 57.65 -53.84 73.59
C GLU A 77 57.97 -54.21 72.14
N GLU A 78 57.53 -55.38 71.69
CA GLU A 78 57.67 -55.81 70.29
C GLU A 78 56.72 -55.06 69.34
N GLU A 79 55.49 -54.76 69.80
CA GLU A 79 54.53 -53.93 69.08
C GLU A 79 54.98 -52.46 69.04
N LYS A 80 55.54 -51.94 70.15
CA LYS A 80 56.13 -50.60 70.19
C LYS A 80 57.36 -50.46 69.29
N ASN A 81 58.24 -51.46 69.26
CA ASN A 81 59.40 -51.45 68.38
C ASN A 81 59.03 -51.61 66.90
N SER A 82 58.01 -52.41 66.58
CA SER A 82 57.48 -52.52 65.21
C SER A 82 56.81 -51.22 64.75
N LEU A 83 56.04 -50.56 65.63
CA LEU A 83 55.52 -49.22 65.36
C LEU A 83 56.64 -48.19 65.22
N ASN A 84 57.65 -48.19 66.09
CA ASN A 84 58.80 -47.29 66.00
C ASN A 84 59.65 -47.54 64.74
N GLN A 85 59.76 -48.78 64.24
CA GLN A 85 60.40 -49.07 62.95
C GLN A 85 59.58 -48.52 61.77
N VAL A 86 58.27 -48.69 61.78
CA VAL A 86 57.37 -48.11 60.76
C VAL A 86 57.44 -46.58 60.80
N PHE A 87 57.50 -45.97 61.99
CA PHE A 87 57.59 -44.52 62.15
C PHE A 87 58.98 -43.93 61.90
N ASN A 88 60.07 -44.64 62.20
CA ASN A 88 61.42 -44.22 61.80
C ASN A 88 61.60 -44.29 60.27
N ASN A 89 60.96 -45.25 59.60
CA ASN A 89 60.84 -45.28 58.15
C ASN A 89 59.94 -44.16 57.62
N ILE A 90 58.90 -43.75 58.37
CA ILE A 90 58.10 -42.56 58.05
C ILE A 90 58.92 -41.28 58.25
N SER A 91 59.82 -41.17 59.24
CA SER A 91 60.65 -39.97 59.43
C SER A 91 61.73 -39.81 58.35
N THR A 92 62.26 -40.93 57.84
CA THR A 92 63.15 -40.91 56.68
C THR A 92 62.38 -40.68 55.39
N TRP A 93 61.16 -41.21 55.21
CA TRP A 93 60.27 -40.86 54.09
C TRP A 93 59.76 -39.42 54.16
N ASP A 94 59.47 -38.89 55.34
CA ASP A 94 59.00 -37.52 55.57
C ASP A 94 60.15 -36.51 55.43
N GLN A 95 61.40 -36.86 55.81
CA GLN A 95 62.58 -36.06 55.43
C GLN A 95 62.91 -36.18 53.93
N TYR A 96 62.72 -37.34 53.31
CA TYR A 96 62.87 -37.51 51.85
C TYR A 96 61.76 -36.80 51.07
N ILE A 97 60.57 -36.64 51.64
CA ILE A 97 59.46 -35.89 51.05
C ILE A 97 59.59 -34.39 51.37
N ARG A 98 60.06 -34.00 52.56
CA ARG A 98 60.22 -32.58 52.97
C ARG A 98 61.48 -31.89 52.46
N LEU A 99 62.59 -32.59 52.24
CA LEU A 99 63.74 -32.01 51.50
C LEU A 99 63.42 -31.77 50.02
N TYR A 100 62.38 -32.40 49.48
CA TYR A 100 61.94 -32.25 48.08
C TYR A 100 60.61 -31.49 47.92
N SER A 101 59.93 -31.08 48.99
CA SER A 101 58.60 -30.46 48.91
C SER A 101 58.56 -28.94 49.08
N THR A 102 59.70 -28.25 48.95
CA THR A 102 59.63 -26.81 48.61
C THR A 102 59.40 -26.68 47.10
N TYR A 103 58.13 -26.59 46.72
CA TYR A 103 57.64 -26.10 45.42
C TYR A 103 57.87 -26.93 44.15
N THR A 104 58.33 -28.19 44.20
CA THR A 104 58.57 -28.96 42.96
C THR A 104 58.03 -30.39 42.99
N GLN A 105 57.01 -30.69 42.17
CA GLN A 105 56.53 -32.05 41.93
C GLN A 105 56.71 -32.38 40.45
N VAL A 106 57.79 -33.07 40.11
CA VAL A 106 58.02 -33.63 38.78
C VAL A 106 57.93 -35.15 38.87
N ILE A 107 56.88 -35.73 38.28
CA ILE A 107 56.59 -37.17 38.37
C ILE A 107 56.42 -37.73 36.95
N GLY A 108 57.24 -38.72 36.60
CA GLY A 108 57.29 -39.38 35.28
C GLY A 108 58.61 -39.15 34.54
N GLY A 109 58.81 -39.84 33.42
CA GLY A 109 60.10 -39.93 32.71
C GLY A 109 60.32 -38.87 31.63
N ASP A 110 61.59 -38.59 31.31
CA ASP A 110 62.01 -37.77 30.14
C ASP A 110 61.47 -36.33 30.11
N ASN A 111 61.22 -35.76 31.29
CA ASN A 111 60.81 -34.38 31.47
C ASN A 111 62.03 -33.45 31.51
N HIS A 112 62.01 -32.36 30.73
CA HIS A 112 63.14 -31.44 30.57
C HIS A 112 62.72 -29.99 30.80
N ALA A 113 63.41 -29.27 31.71
CA ALA A 113 63.26 -27.83 31.82
C ALA A 113 64.18 -27.14 30.80
N VAL A 114 63.64 -26.24 29.98
CA VAL A 114 64.38 -25.64 28.84
C VAL A 114 65.06 -24.32 29.18
N ASP A 115 64.69 -23.69 30.30
CA ASP A 115 65.26 -22.43 30.76
C ASP A 115 66.45 -22.60 31.72
N SER A 116 66.72 -23.83 32.14
CA SER A 116 67.80 -24.18 33.06
C SER A 116 68.29 -25.61 32.81
N ASN A 117 69.44 -25.99 33.39
CA ASN A 117 69.87 -27.41 33.36
C ASN A 117 69.18 -28.24 34.47
N SER A 118 68.06 -27.74 35.02
CA SER A 118 67.32 -28.37 36.12
C SER A 118 66.18 -29.24 35.59
N ILE A 119 65.67 -30.15 36.42
CA ILE A 119 64.43 -30.90 36.18
C ILE A 119 63.32 -30.46 37.14
N GLN A 120 63.43 -29.26 37.70
CA GLN A 120 62.51 -28.73 38.71
C GLN A 120 61.36 -27.95 38.07
N GLY A 121 60.13 -28.18 38.52
CA GLY A 121 58.93 -27.44 38.10
C GLY A 121 57.79 -27.59 39.12
N ARG A 122 56.81 -26.67 39.11
CA ARG A 122 55.78 -26.56 40.16
C ARG A 122 54.86 -27.78 40.24
N ALA A 123 54.19 -28.12 39.14
CA ALA A 123 53.28 -29.25 39.02
C ALA A 123 53.43 -29.95 37.65
N VAL A 124 54.43 -30.83 37.53
CA VAL A 124 54.73 -31.57 36.30
C VAL A 124 54.42 -33.06 36.50
N TYR A 125 53.41 -33.59 35.82
CA TYR A 125 53.01 -35.00 35.96
C TYR A 125 52.82 -35.64 34.59
N GLY A 126 53.54 -36.73 34.32
CA GLY A 126 53.54 -37.34 33.00
C GLY A 126 54.94 -37.51 32.42
N GLY A 127 55.04 -37.80 31.13
CA GLY A 127 56.31 -38.03 30.44
C GLY A 127 56.57 -37.14 29.23
N ASN A 128 57.85 -37.02 28.86
CA ASN A 128 58.33 -36.29 27.68
C ASN A 128 57.96 -34.79 27.64
N HIS A 129 57.75 -34.17 28.80
CA HIS A 129 57.41 -32.75 28.84
C HIS A 129 58.63 -31.86 28.63
N GLN A 130 58.43 -30.75 27.90
CA GLN A 130 59.40 -29.66 27.82
C GLN A 130 58.77 -28.42 28.43
N TYR A 131 59.39 -27.84 29.44
CA TYR A 131 58.75 -26.75 30.19
C TYR A 131 59.76 -25.73 30.70
N VAL A 132 59.29 -24.56 31.13
CA VAL A 132 60.10 -23.62 31.92
C VAL A 132 59.86 -23.88 33.40
N SER A 133 60.88 -23.70 34.25
CA SER A 133 60.77 -24.03 35.68
C SER A 133 59.61 -23.30 36.41
N ASP A 134 59.20 -22.14 35.91
CA ASP A 134 58.11 -21.31 36.45
C ASP A 134 56.72 -21.61 35.87
N ALA A 135 56.58 -22.64 35.04
CA ALA A 135 55.28 -23.13 34.56
C ALA A 135 54.36 -23.48 35.75
N ALA A 136 53.07 -23.13 35.65
CA ALA A 136 52.11 -23.41 36.71
C ALA A 136 51.76 -24.91 36.79
N ALA A 137 51.47 -25.53 35.64
CA ALA A 137 51.18 -26.96 35.56
C ALA A 137 51.46 -27.54 34.17
N THR A 138 52.12 -28.70 34.11
CA THR A 138 52.37 -29.44 32.87
C THR A 138 52.00 -30.91 33.10
N ILE A 139 50.85 -31.33 32.57
CA ILE A 139 50.23 -32.61 32.96
C ILE A 139 49.85 -33.42 31.71
N GLY A 140 50.29 -34.67 31.61
CA GLY A 140 49.88 -35.60 30.54
C GLY A 140 51.06 -36.28 29.85
N ASN A 141 51.21 -36.15 28.52
CA ASN A 141 52.39 -36.64 27.80
C ASN A 141 52.76 -35.69 26.66
N ASP A 142 54.06 -35.56 26.36
CA ASP A 142 54.61 -34.80 25.23
C ASP A 142 54.23 -33.29 25.25
N GLY A 143 53.97 -32.76 26.45
CA GLY A 143 53.50 -31.38 26.63
C GLY A 143 54.62 -30.35 26.60
N ASN A 144 54.39 -29.27 25.85
CA ASN A 144 55.30 -28.13 25.69
C ASN A 144 54.76 -26.92 26.47
N ASN A 145 55.32 -26.64 27.64
CA ASN A 145 54.90 -25.52 28.49
C ASN A 145 56.01 -24.48 28.65
N PHE A 146 56.16 -23.65 27.63
CA PHE A 146 57.20 -22.64 27.55
C PHE A 146 56.78 -21.29 28.16
N GLY A 147 55.77 -21.29 29.04
CA GLY A 147 55.21 -20.08 29.63
C GLY A 147 55.40 -19.99 31.14
N SER A 148 55.73 -18.80 31.65
CA SER A 148 55.67 -18.54 33.10
C SER A 148 54.20 -18.52 33.55
N ASN A 149 53.89 -19.19 34.67
CA ASN A 149 52.52 -19.39 35.17
C ASN A 149 51.55 -20.04 34.14
N ALA A 150 52.05 -20.65 33.07
CA ALA A 150 51.22 -21.28 32.06
C ALA A 150 50.80 -22.72 32.44
N VAL A 151 49.70 -23.16 31.86
CA VAL A 151 49.05 -24.45 32.11
C VAL A 151 48.99 -25.23 30.80
N ALA A 152 49.61 -26.40 30.75
CA ALA A 152 49.54 -27.33 29.63
C ALA A 152 49.04 -28.70 30.13
N ILE A 153 47.84 -29.13 29.74
CA ILE A 153 47.21 -30.37 30.23
C ILE A 153 46.68 -31.21 29.07
N GLY A 154 47.17 -32.44 28.88
CA GLY A 154 46.68 -33.37 27.84
C GLY A 154 47.79 -34.14 27.13
N TYR A 155 47.50 -34.58 25.89
CA TYR A 155 48.48 -35.22 25.00
C TYR A 155 48.99 -34.21 23.97
N GLN A 156 50.29 -33.94 23.93
CA GLN A 156 50.89 -32.91 23.06
C GLN A 156 50.29 -31.49 23.22
N PRO A 157 49.87 -31.00 24.42
CA PRO A 157 49.43 -29.63 24.59
C PRO A 157 50.63 -28.68 24.48
N THR A 158 50.40 -27.48 23.97
CA THR A 158 51.46 -26.49 23.80
C THR A 158 51.03 -25.11 24.29
N ALA A 159 51.64 -24.65 25.38
CA ALA A 159 51.40 -23.34 25.98
C ALA A 159 52.69 -22.52 25.92
N PHE A 160 52.71 -21.48 25.10
CA PHE A 160 53.82 -20.53 25.04
C PHE A 160 53.41 -19.23 25.73
N GLY A 161 54.36 -18.47 26.29
CA GLY A 161 54.06 -17.16 26.88
C GLY A 161 53.39 -17.21 28.25
N GLU A 162 53.38 -16.06 28.94
CA GLU A 162 52.88 -15.98 30.31
C GLU A 162 51.37 -16.25 30.40
N ASN A 163 50.92 -16.96 31.45
CA ASN A 163 49.50 -17.21 31.72
C ASN A 163 48.72 -17.89 30.57
N ALA A 164 49.41 -18.58 29.66
CA ALA A 164 48.78 -19.36 28.60
C ALA A 164 48.13 -20.63 29.16
N ILE A 165 46.95 -21.00 28.67
CA ILE A 165 46.26 -22.24 29.04
C ILE A 165 46.02 -23.06 27.79
N ALA A 166 46.68 -24.20 27.66
CA ALA A 166 46.45 -25.20 26.63
C ALA A 166 45.96 -26.50 27.30
N MET A 167 44.70 -26.86 27.04
CA MET A 167 44.08 -28.04 27.63
C MET A 167 43.41 -28.92 26.57
N GLY A 168 43.78 -30.19 26.50
CA GLY A 168 43.30 -31.17 25.52
C GLY A 168 44.38 -31.56 24.51
N THR A 169 44.10 -32.60 23.73
CA THR A 169 45.04 -33.16 22.75
C THR A 169 45.42 -32.14 21.69
N ASN A 170 46.70 -31.89 21.44
CA ASN A 170 47.18 -30.94 20.43
C ASN A 170 46.61 -29.51 20.60
N SER A 171 46.22 -29.13 21.82
CA SER A 171 45.75 -27.78 22.11
C SER A 171 46.94 -26.81 22.10
N VAL A 172 46.75 -25.60 21.57
CA VAL A 172 47.84 -24.65 21.39
C VAL A 172 47.43 -23.23 21.80
N ALA A 173 48.18 -22.62 22.71
CA ALA A 173 47.94 -21.28 23.23
C ALA A 173 49.18 -20.38 23.07
N PHE A 174 49.01 -19.24 22.40
CA PHE A 174 50.05 -18.27 22.06
C PHE A 174 49.65 -16.82 22.39
N PRO A 175 49.81 -16.35 23.64
CA PRO A 175 49.66 -14.97 24.01
C PRO A 175 50.91 -14.12 23.66
N LEU A 176 51.46 -14.34 22.46
CA LEU A 176 52.71 -13.72 22.02
C LEU A 176 52.43 -12.70 20.92
N ARG A 177 52.65 -11.41 21.23
CA ARG A 177 52.83 -10.32 20.25
C ARG A 177 54.03 -9.48 20.69
N ALA A 178 54.79 -8.93 19.74
CA ALA A 178 56.08 -8.26 19.96
C ALA A 178 56.10 -7.09 20.98
N THR A 179 54.94 -6.67 21.51
CA THR A 179 54.85 -5.52 22.44
C THR A 179 53.89 -5.73 23.61
N GLN A 180 53.23 -6.90 23.74
CA GLN A 180 52.25 -7.17 24.80
C GLN A 180 52.32 -8.64 25.23
N ILE A 181 52.52 -8.88 26.53
CA ILE A 181 52.33 -10.19 27.15
C ILE A 181 50.83 -10.30 27.48
N GLY A 182 50.11 -11.15 26.76
CA GLY A 182 48.68 -11.41 27.01
C GLY A 182 48.45 -12.70 27.80
N SER A 183 47.18 -13.09 27.96
CA SER A 183 46.78 -14.45 28.35
C SER A 183 45.95 -15.05 27.21
N SER A 184 46.04 -16.36 26.98
CA SER A 184 45.26 -17.02 25.92
C SER A 184 44.82 -18.40 26.36
N ASN A 185 43.61 -18.80 26.00
CA ASN A 185 43.01 -20.06 26.41
C ASN A 185 42.64 -20.90 25.21
N ALA A 186 43.22 -22.09 25.09
CA ALA A 186 42.89 -23.10 24.09
C ALA A 186 42.46 -24.38 24.80
N ILE A 187 41.16 -24.62 24.88
CA ILE A 187 40.57 -25.76 25.58
C ILE A 187 39.75 -26.61 24.61
N GLY A 188 40.20 -27.83 24.38
CA GLY A 188 39.61 -28.79 23.44
C GLY A 188 40.67 -29.40 22.53
N ALA A 189 40.36 -30.56 21.94
CA ALA A 189 41.29 -31.22 21.03
C ALA A 189 41.57 -30.33 19.80
N ALA A 190 42.84 -30.05 19.50
CA ALA A 190 43.28 -29.16 18.43
C ALA A 190 42.68 -27.74 18.50
N ALA A 191 42.28 -27.28 19.70
CA ALA A 191 41.90 -25.90 19.93
C ALA A 191 43.13 -25.00 19.80
N TRP A 192 42.99 -23.82 19.21
CA TRP A 192 44.10 -22.91 18.97
C TRP A 192 43.72 -21.47 19.32
N ALA A 193 44.46 -20.86 20.24
CA ALA A 193 44.29 -19.48 20.62
C ALA A 193 45.58 -18.68 20.38
N GLY A 194 45.45 -17.54 19.74
CA GLY A 194 46.50 -16.53 19.58
C GLY A 194 46.47 -15.50 20.70
N ASN A 195 46.94 -14.29 20.42
CA ASN A 195 47.11 -13.26 21.44
C ASN A 195 45.77 -12.80 22.04
N LEU A 196 45.62 -12.84 23.37
CA LEU A 196 44.34 -12.57 24.05
C LEU A 196 43.17 -13.45 23.57
N GLY A 197 43.48 -14.54 22.86
CA GLY A 197 42.50 -15.39 22.20
C GLY A 197 41.89 -16.42 23.15
N ASN A 198 40.63 -16.76 22.89
CA ASN A 198 39.89 -17.75 23.66
C ASN A 198 39.20 -18.75 22.74
N ALA A 199 39.76 -19.96 22.64
CA ALA A 199 39.25 -21.05 21.83
C ALA A 199 38.72 -22.18 22.73
N TYR A 200 37.42 -22.42 22.71
CA TYR A 200 36.75 -23.47 23.48
C TYR A 200 35.99 -24.42 22.54
N GLY A 201 36.44 -25.68 22.48
CA GLY A 201 35.85 -26.72 21.64
C GLY A 201 36.87 -27.37 20.72
N ALA A 202 36.58 -28.59 20.28
CA ALA A 202 37.48 -29.31 19.37
C ALA A 202 37.65 -28.54 18.06
N PHE A 203 38.89 -28.31 17.63
CA PHE A 203 39.26 -27.53 16.44
C PHE A 203 38.79 -26.07 16.45
N ALA A 204 38.42 -25.51 17.61
CA ALA A 204 38.11 -24.09 17.74
C ALA A 204 39.36 -23.24 17.51
N LYS A 205 39.25 -22.09 16.84
CA LYS A 205 40.38 -21.22 16.51
C LYS A 205 40.08 -19.77 16.79
N ALA A 206 40.85 -19.14 17.67
CA ALA A 206 40.75 -17.73 18.00
C ALA A 206 42.12 -17.06 17.74
N MET A 207 42.38 -16.65 16.50
CA MET A 207 43.71 -16.19 16.07
C MET A 207 43.85 -14.67 16.01
N GLY A 208 42.73 -13.95 15.86
CA GLY A 208 42.72 -12.49 16.00
C GLY A 208 42.98 -12.08 17.45
N THR A 209 43.54 -10.89 17.64
CA THR A 209 43.80 -10.38 18.98
C THR A 209 42.49 -10.19 19.73
N GLY A 210 42.36 -10.79 20.91
CA GLY A 210 41.13 -10.68 21.72
C GLY A 210 39.93 -11.44 21.15
N SER A 211 40.15 -12.32 20.17
CA SER A 211 39.08 -13.09 19.53
C SER A 211 38.57 -14.23 20.41
N ILE A 212 37.30 -14.61 20.21
CA ILE A 212 36.62 -15.67 20.94
C ILE A 212 36.02 -16.65 19.95
N ALA A 213 36.39 -17.93 20.04
CA ALA A 213 35.83 -19.02 19.25
C ALA A 213 35.30 -20.10 20.20
N ILE A 214 33.98 -20.23 20.29
CA ILE A 214 33.30 -21.20 21.16
C ILE A 214 32.43 -22.11 20.31
N GLY A 215 32.76 -23.40 20.30
CA GLY A 215 32.06 -24.42 19.54
C GLY A 215 33.03 -25.25 18.69
N VAL A 216 32.65 -26.50 18.41
CA VAL A 216 33.46 -27.40 17.58
C VAL A 216 33.63 -26.80 16.19
N GLN A 217 34.88 -26.70 15.73
CA GLN A 217 35.28 -26.08 14.46
C GLN A 217 34.86 -24.61 14.29
N SER A 218 34.63 -23.88 15.39
CA SER A 218 34.42 -22.43 15.34
C SER A 218 35.72 -21.69 15.02
N SER A 219 35.62 -20.56 14.33
CA SER A 219 36.77 -19.77 13.90
C SER A 219 36.52 -18.28 14.06
N ALA A 220 37.39 -17.58 14.78
CA ALA A 220 37.35 -16.14 15.00
C ALA A 220 38.71 -15.52 14.66
N GLY A 221 38.69 -14.53 13.76
CA GLY A 221 39.85 -13.75 13.39
C GLY A 221 40.77 -14.47 12.41
N VAL A 222 40.22 -15.38 11.59
CA VAL A 222 40.97 -16.13 10.57
C VAL A 222 40.37 -15.84 9.19
N PRO A 223 40.84 -14.82 8.45
CA PRO A 223 40.19 -14.35 7.21
C PRO A 223 40.09 -15.39 6.09
N ASP A 224 40.99 -16.37 6.06
CA ASP A 224 41.00 -17.46 5.08
C ASP A 224 41.08 -18.82 5.76
N ILE A 225 40.05 -19.15 6.53
CA ILE A 225 39.95 -20.46 7.17
C ILE A 225 39.94 -21.60 6.12
N LYS A 226 39.62 -21.32 4.85
CA LYS A 226 39.57 -22.32 3.78
C LYS A 226 40.95 -22.69 3.24
N ARG A 227 41.90 -21.75 3.13
CA ARG A 227 43.34 -22.04 2.96
C ARG A 227 43.87 -22.97 4.06
N TYR A 228 43.20 -22.97 5.21
CA TYR A 228 43.54 -23.78 6.35
C TYR A 228 42.85 -25.16 6.38
N LEU A 229 41.53 -25.25 6.13
CA LEU A 229 40.67 -26.41 6.43
C LEU A 229 40.60 -27.52 5.36
N LEU A 230 41.22 -27.41 4.19
CA LEU A 230 41.11 -28.41 3.10
C LEU A 230 41.89 -29.73 3.31
N GLY A 231 42.14 -30.15 4.55
CA GLY A 231 42.72 -31.47 4.86
C GLY A 231 42.13 -32.06 6.14
N GLY A 232 41.01 -32.76 6.05
CA GLY A 232 40.29 -33.30 7.20
C GLY A 232 41.17 -34.08 8.20
N GLY A 233 41.09 -33.70 9.48
CA GLY A 233 41.13 -34.59 10.64
C GLY A 233 42.34 -35.51 10.87
N LYS A 234 43.47 -35.34 10.18
CA LYS A 234 44.69 -36.14 10.42
C LYS A 234 45.85 -35.24 10.80
N ASN A 235 46.60 -35.61 11.84
CA ASN A 235 47.83 -35.00 12.38
C ASN A 235 48.55 -34.05 11.40
N GLN A 236 48.14 -32.78 11.35
CA GLN A 236 48.70 -31.80 10.40
C GLN A 236 50.01 -31.17 10.90
N TYR A 237 50.34 -31.30 12.19
CA TYR A 237 51.44 -30.58 12.84
C TYR A 237 52.68 -31.41 13.09
N GLU A 238 52.75 -32.64 12.56
CA GLU A 238 53.90 -33.54 12.78
C GLU A 238 54.23 -34.38 11.54
N TYR A 239 54.20 -33.76 10.35
CA TYR A 239 54.78 -34.40 9.16
C TYR A 239 56.13 -33.78 8.84
N GLN A 240 57.17 -34.57 9.08
CA GLN A 240 58.48 -34.36 8.47
C GLN A 240 58.31 -34.31 6.93
N PRO A 241 58.82 -33.26 6.25
CA PRO A 241 59.63 -32.16 6.78
C PRO A 241 58.76 -31.01 7.32
N TYR A 242 58.90 -30.68 8.61
CA TYR A 242 58.03 -29.78 9.40
C TYR A 242 57.72 -28.42 8.73
N PHE A 243 58.67 -27.79 8.04
CA PHE A 243 58.44 -26.45 7.48
C PHE A 243 57.88 -26.40 6.05
N SER A 244 57.74 -27.54 5.37
CA SER A 244 57.36 -27.55 3.95
C SER A 244 55.94 -27.02 3.72
N GLN A 245 54.99 -27.34 4.61
CA GLN A 245 53.61 -26.88 4.50
C GLN A 245 53.47 -25.36 4.73
N LEU A 246 54.25 -24.81 5.68
CA LEU A 246 54.30 -23.37 5.93
C LEU A 246 54.80 -22.63 4.69
N GLN A 247 55.86 -23.17 4.06
CA GLN A 247 56.45 -22.62 2.86
C GLN A 247 55.52 -22.71 1.63
N GLU A 248 54.83 -23.84 1.46
CA GLU A 248 53.87 -24.05 0.37
C GLU A 248 52.66 -23.12 0.48
N LYS A 249 52.10 -22.95 1.69
CA LYS A 249 50.93 -22.09 1.90
C LYS A 249 51.25 -20.61 2.01
N TYR A 250 52.44 -20.25 2.49
CA TYR A 250 52.88 -18.87 2.72
C TYR A 250 54.30 -18.61 2.18
N PRO A 251 54.53 -18.75 0.86
CA PRO A 251 55.83 -18.51 0.24
C PRO A 251 56.30 -17.05 0.42
N ASP A 252 55.38 -16.11 0.59
CA ASP A 252 55.68 -14.69 0.81
C ASP A 252 56.29 -14.42 2.20
N VAL A 253 56.10 -15.33 3.16
CA VAL A 253 56.62 -15.21 4.54
C VAL A 253 57.86 -16.07 4.73
N PHE A 254 57.89 -17.28 4.18
CA PHE A 254 58.96 -18.25 4.40
C PHE A 254 59.88 -18.49 3.17
N GLY A 255 59.65 -17.76 2.09
CA GLY A 255 60.35 -17.87 0.79
C GLY A 255 59.82 -19.01 -0.08
N ALA A 256 60.05 -18.97 -1.39
CA ALA A 256 59.64 -20.04 -2.31
C ALA A 256 60.40 -21.36 -2.06
N VAL A 257 59.77 -22.50 -2.35
CA VAL A 257 60.40 -23.83 -2.24
C VAL A 257 61.57 -23.90 -3.22
N ASN A 258 62.79 -24.13 -2.71
CA ASN A 258 63.97 -24.41 -3.53
C ASN A 258 64.12 -25.93 -3.70
N PRO A 259 63.96 -26.48 -4.93
CA PRO A 259 64.06 -27.92 -5.16
C PRO A 259 65.45 -28.50 -4.87
N ALA A 260 66.50 -27.66 -4.84
CA ALA A 260 67.88 -28.06 -4.58
C ALA A 260 68.29 -27.94 -3.10
N GLU A 261 67.44 -27.40 -2.22
CA GLU A 261 67.68 -27.27 -0.78
C GLU A 261 67.23 -28.55 -0.06
N ASP A 262 68.15 -29.20 0.66
CA ASP A 262 67.81 -30.36 1.49
C ASP A 262 66.95 -29.99 2.70
N SER A 263 66.33 -30.99 3.34
CA SER A 263 65.41 -30.78 4.45
C SER A 263 66.05 -30.14 5.68
N SER A 264 67.33 -30.39 5.93
CA SER A 264 68.04 -29.85 7.10
C SER A 264 68.35 -28.37 6.92
N ALA A 265 68.89 -28.00 5.75
CA ALA A 265 69.18 -26.62 5.38
C ALA A 265 67.89 -25.76 5.40
N ARG A 266 66.78 -26.34 4.91
CA ARG A 266 65.46 -25.69 4.97
C ARG A 266 64.99 -25.46 6.40
N SER A 267 65.08 -26.48 7.26
CA SER A 267 64.68 -26.38 8.67
C SER A 267 65.51 -25.34 9.41
N GLU A 268 66.81 -25.27 9.15
CA GLU A 268 67.69 -24.29 9.77
C GLU A 268 67.37 -22.86 9.33
N ARG A 269 67.14 -22.64 8.02
CA ARG A 269 66.78 -21.33 7.48
C ARG A 269 65.42 -20.83 7.98
N ILE A 270 64.36 -21.64 7.87
CA ILE A 270 63.01 -21.25 8.28
C ILE A 270 62.91 -21.19 9.81
N GLY A 271 63.51 -22.14 10.52
CA GLY A 271 63.57 -22.14 11.98
C GLY A 271 64.24 -20.88 12.52
N LYS A 272 65.39 -20.48 11.95
CA LYS A 272 66.06 -19.24 12.35
C LYS A 272 65.20 -18.00 12.10
N LEU A 273 64.47 -17.95 10.99
CA LEU A 273 63.54 -16.86 10.68
C LEU A 273 62.41 -16.75 11.73
N ILE A 274 61.82 -17.87 12.13
CA ILE A 274 60.77 -17.91 13.16
C ILE A 274 61.36 -17.55 14.53
N PHE A 275 62.53 -18.08 14.86
CA PHE A 275 63.22 -17.76 16.12
C PHE A 275 63.50 -16.26 16.25
N GLU A 276 64.03 -15.62 15.20
CA GLU A 276 64.28 -14.18 15.23
C GLU A 276 62.99 -13.36 15.35
N HIS A 277 61.86 -13.81 14.78
CA HIS A 277 60.57 -13.15 14.97
C HIS A 277 60.09 -13.17 16.43
N TYR A 278 60.35 -14.26 17.16
CA TYR A 278 59.99 -14.41 18.59
C TYR A 278 61.18 -14.26 19.54
N LYS A 279 62.26 -13.57 19.13
CA LYS A 279 63.51 -13.49 19.88
C LYS A 279 63.35 -12.92 21.28
N GLU A 280 62.53 -11.90 21.44
CA GLU A 280 62.26 -11.28 22.75
C GLU A 280 61.59 -12.28 23.70
N TYR A 281 60.63 -13.06 23.18
CA TYR A 281 59.98 -14.13 23.92
C TYR A 281 60.98 -15.22 24.33
N PHE A 282 61.79 -15.73 23.40
CA PHE A 282 62.81 -16.74 23.72
C PHE A 282 63.83 -16.22 24.74
N SER A 283 64.21 -14.95 24.64
CA SER A 283 65.07 -14.30 25.61
C SER A 283 64.44 -14.23 27.01
N SER A 284 63.12 -14.00 27.09
CA SER A 284 62.37 -13.98 28.37
C SER A 284 62.39 -15.31 29.11
N ILE A 285 62.53 -16.42 28.38
CA ILE A 285 62.65 -17.78 28.92
C ILE A 285 64.10 -18.30 28.89
N LYS A 286 65.09 -17.38 28.89
CA LYS A 286 66.53 -17.68 28.98
C LYS A 286 67.09 -18.52 27.80
N ILE A 287 66.47 -18.45 26.63
CA ILE A 287 66.97 -19.02 25.37
C ILE A 287 67.53 -17.87 24.51
N SER A 288 68.85 -17.67 24.57
CA SER A 288 69.51 -16.48 24.02
C SER A 288 69.85 -16.55 22.53
N SER A 289 69.86 -17.74 21.93
CA SER A 289 70.17 -17.93 20.51
C SER A 289 69.49 -19.19 19.95
N PHE A 290 69.43 -19.27 18.62
CA PHE A 290 68.89 -20.43 17.91
C PHE A 290 69.66 -21.73 18.23
N ASP A 291 70.98 -21.66 18.42
CA ASP A 291 71.77 -22.82 18.83
C ASP A 291 71.45 -23.26 20.26
N VAL A 292 71.17 -22.31 21.16
CA VAL A 292 70.71 -22.63 22.53
C VAL A 292 69.33 -23.29 22.50
N LEU A 293 68.44 -22.85 21.61
CA LEU A 293 67.14 -23.50 21.40
C LEU A 293 67.34 -24.97 21.00
N LYS A 294 68.12 -25.23 19.94
CA LYS A 294 68.40 -26.60 19.46
C LYS A 294 69.02 -27.50 20.53
N ALA A 295 69.81 -26.93 21.43
CA ALA A 295 70.45 -27.67 22.51
C ALA A 295 69.53 -27.99 23.69
N ARG A 296 68.46 -27.20 23.91
CA ARG A 296 67.58 -27.29 25.09
C ARG A 296 66.15 -27.69 24.79
N VAL A 297 65.74 -27.69 23.53
CA VAL A 297 64.38 -28.03 23.12
C VAL A 297 64.46 -29.28 22.26
N THR A 298 63.96 -30.39 22.78
CA THR A 298 63.80 -31.62 22.01
C THR A 298 62.77 -31.37 20.91
N GLU A 299 62.99 -31.87 19.69
CA GLU A 299 62.07 -31.62 18.57
C GLU A 299 61.80 -30.12 18.29
N TRP A 300 62.85 -29.30 18.40
CA TRP A 300 62.79 -27.85 18.15
C TRP A 300 62.09 -27.48 16.83
N GLU A 301 62.16 -28.34 15.80
CA GLU A 301 61.44 -28.13 14.54
C GLU A 301 59.92 -28.10 14.72
N SER A 302 59.34 -28.97 15.55
CA SER A 302 57.90 -29.03 15.84
C SER A 302 57.43 -27.78 16.57
N VAL A 303 58.18 -27.39 17.61
CA VAL A 303 57.94 -26.17 18.40
C VAL A 303 57.93 -24.93 17.51
N LEU A 304 58.95 -24.77 16.67
CA LEU A 304 59.04 -23.64 15.75
C LEU A 304 58.00 -23.71 14.63
N GLN A 305 57.61 -24.91 14.17
CA GLN A 305 56.53 -25.03 13.19
C GLN A 305 55.21 -24.46 13.75
N GLN A 306 54.86 -24.76 15.00
CA GLN A 306 53.66 -24.21 15.63
C GLN A 306 53.72 -22.68 15.76
N LEU A 307 54.88 -22.14 16.15
CA LEU A 307 55.13 -20.69 16.19
C LEU A 307 55.05 -20.05 14.79
N GLY A 308 55.51 -20.75 13.76
CA GLY A 308 55.39 -20.35 12.36
C GLY A 308 53.93 -20.26 11.90
N TRP A 309 53.10 -21.24 12.28
CA TRP A 309 51.66 -21.17 12.03
C TRP A 309 50.99 -20.02 12.79
N HIS A 310 51.33 -19.81 14.07
CA HIS A 310 50.86 -18.65 14.83
C HIS A 310 51.24 -17.34 14.14
N MET A 311 52.48 -17.23 13.66
CA MET A 311 53.01 -16.06 12.98
C MET A 311 52.16 -15.69 11.76
N VAL A 312 51.86 -16.65 10.88
CA VAL A 312 51.08 -16.37 9.65
C VAL A 312 49.59 -16.21 9.91
N LEU A 313 49.03 -16.95 10.88
CA LEU A 313 47.59 -16.88 11.19
C LEU A 313 47.21 -15.62 11.96
N SER A 314 48.13 -15.05 12.73
CA SER A 314 47.92 -13.80 13.45
C SER A 314 48.32 -12.55 12.65
N LYS A 315 49.13 -12.69 11.59
CA LYS A 315 49.63 -11.57 10.76
C LYS A 315 48.49 -10.74 10.17
N ASP A 316 47.50 -11.42 9.58
CA ASP A 316 46.33 -10.79 8.95
C ASP A 316 45.05 -11.05 9.76
N GLY A 317 45.18 -11.48 11.01
CA GLY A 317 44.05 -11.85 11.85
C GLY A 317 43.15 -10.66 12.15
N SER A 318 41.83 -10.84 11.99
CA SER A 318 40.85 -9.83 12.36
C SER A 318 40.63 -9.81 13.87
N ASP A 319 41.08 -8.73 14.51
CA ASP A 319 40.99 -8.52 15.95
C ASP A 319 39.53 -8.37 16.44
N TYR A 320 39.29 -8.68 17.72
CA TYR A 320 38.02 -8.51 18.44
C TYR A 320 36.82 -9.25 17.83
N THR A 321 37.05 -10.40 17.22
CA THR A 321 36.00 -11.20 16.57
C THR A 321 35.41 -12.25 17.50
N THR A 322 34.12 -12.54 17.36
CA THR A 322 33.44 -13.57 18.15
C THR A 322 32.72 -14.57 17.25
N ALA A 323 33.01 -15.87 17.41
CA ALA A 323 32.31 -16.96 16.75
C ALA A 323 31.75 -17.92 17.82
N LEU A 324 30.42 -18.00 17.90
CA LEU A 324 29.71 -18.83 18.87
C LEU A 324 28.79 -19.84 18.18
N GLY A 325 29.17 -21.11 18.19
CA GLY A 325 28.41 -22.22 17.63
C GLY A 325 29.26 -23.18 16.78
N PHE A 326 28.74 -24.38 16.52
CA PHE A 326 29.38 -25.36 15.64
C PHE A 326 29.66 -24.77 14.26
N ARG A 327 30.92 -24.78 13.81
CA ARG A 327 31.33 -24.18 12.52
C ARG A 327 30.86 -22.74 12.30
N SER A 328 30.76 -21.95 13.37
CA SER A 328 30.58 -20.50 13.25
C SER A 328 31.90 -19.85 12.84
N GLU A 329 31.84 -18.81 12.02
CA GLU A 329 33.01 -18.17 11.43
C GLU A 329 32.89 -16.64 11.47
N ALA A 330 33.79 -15.96 12.15
CA ALA A 330 33.88 -14.50 12.18
C ALA A 330 35.24 -14.05 11.61
N THR A 331 35.22 -13.50 10.39
CA THR A 331 36.45 -13.16 9.64
C THR A 331 36.70 -11.66 9.53
N ALA A 332 35.68 -10.82 9.77
CA ALA A 332 35.83 -9.36 9.75
C ALA A 332 36.06 -8.78 11.14
N ALA A 333 36.99 -7.83 11.29
CA ALA A 333 37.32 -7.20 12.57
C ALA A 333 36.07 -6.67 13.31
N GLY A 334 35.96 -6.97 14.60
CA GLY A 334 34.78 -6.65 15.42
C GLY A 334 33.50 -7.43 15.09
N GLY A 335 33.54 -8.36 14.12
CA GLY A 335 32.37 -9.13 13.68
C GLY A 335 31.97 -10.23 14.68
N VAL A 336 30.66 -10.52 14.73
CA VAL A 336 30.08 -11.52 15.63
C VAL A 336 29.24 -12.53 14.85
N ALA A 337 29.68 -13.78 14.78
CA ALA A 337 28.92 -14.89 14.23
C ALA A 337 28.21 -15.67 15.35
N LEU A 338 26.88 -15.62 15.37
CA LEU A 338 26.06 -16.22 16.42
C LEU A 338 25.20 -17.37 15.87
N GLY A 339 25.43 -18.58 16.40
CA GLY A 339 24.75 -19.81 15.99
C GLY A 339 25.58 -20.70 15.07
N ALA A 340 25.21 -21.99 14.99
CA ALA A 340 25.91 -22.95 14.15
C ALA A 340 25.94 -22.52 12.68
N PHE A 341 27.06 -22.65 11.99
CA PHE A 341 27.23 -22.27 10.58
C PHE A 341 27.02 -20.78 10.27
N SER A 342 26.96 -19.90 11.26
CA SER A 342 26.87 -18.45 11.02
C SER A 342 28.21 -17.91 10.53
N GLU A 343 28.17 -16.97 9.59
CA GLU A 343 29.33 -16.34 8.95
C GLU A 343 29.23 -14.81 9.10
N ALA A 344 30.19 -14.20 9.79
CA ALA A 344 30.32 -12.75 9.97
C ALA A 344 31.56 -12.25 9.19
N ASP A 345 31.36 -11.97 7.91
CA ASP A 345 32.39 -11.55 6.94
C ASP A 345 32.32 -10.05 6.59
N ARG A 346 31.42 -9.28 7.22
CA ARG A 346 31.25 -7.84 6.98
C ARG A 346 31.84 -7.01 8.11
N GLY A 347 32.89 -6.25 7.77
CA GLY A 347 33.52 -5.26 8.65
C GLY A 347 32.79 -3.92 8.63
N THR A 348 33.46 -2.88 9.13
CA THR A 348 32.96 -1.51 9.04
C THR A 348 32.91 -1.03 7.59
N VAL A 349 31.93 -0.20 7.27
CA VAL A 349 31.73 0.35 5.93
C VAL A 349 31.64 1.87 6.00
N THR A 350 32.21 2.55 5.01
CA THR A 350 32.01 4.00 4.81
C THR A 350 31.05 4.20 3.65
N VAL A 351 29.75 4.25 3.96
CA VAL A 351 28.69 4.36 2.95
C VAL A 351 27.53 5.18 3.50
N LYS A 352 26.87 5.94 2.61
CA LYS A 352 25.60 6.59 2.94
C LYS A 352 24.48 5.55 2.87
N ALA A 353 23.75 5.36 3.96
CA ALA A 353 22.67 4.37 4.01
C ALA A 353 21.56 4.77 3.03
N PRO A 354 21.08 3.85 2.16
CA PRO A 354 20.19 4.18 1.05
C PRO A 354 18.80 4.67 1.47
N PHE A 355 18.38 4.40 2.71
CA PHE A 355 17.05 4.76 3.20
C PHE A 355 17.06 5.89 4.22
N SER A 356 17.96 5.84 5.22
CA SER A 356 18.05 6.88 6.26
C SER A 356 18.95 8.05 5.87
N GLU A 357 19.72 7.92 4.78
CA GLU A 357 20.76 8.87 4.39
C GLU A 357 21.86 9.09 5.44
N PHE A 358 21.86 8.30 6.53
CA PHE A 358 22.86 8.37 7.57
C PHE A 358 24.21 7.86 7.06
N GLU A 359 25.28 8.59 7.34
CA GLU A 359 26.64 8.19 6.99
C GLU A 359 27.16 7.14 7.97
N LEU A 360 27.25 5.90 7.50
CA LEU A 360 27.99 4.86 8.19
C LEU A 360 29.49 5.11 7.97
N THR A 361 30.26 5.04 9.04
CA THR A 361 31.71 5.24 9.05
C THR A 361 32.38 4.20 9.96
N ASN A 362 33.70 4.09 9.89
CA ASN A 362 34.48 3.29 10.83
C ASN A 362 34.52 3.87 12.26
N GLN A 363 34.00 5.08 12.50
CA GLN A 363 33.92 5.68 13.84
C GLN A 363 32.59 5.39 14.55
N ASN A 364 31.51 5.13 13.79
CA ASN A 364 30.18 4.91 14.34
C ASN A 364 29.63 3.49 14.08
N THR A 365 30.44 2.61 13.48
CA THR A 365 30.09 1.19 13.28
C THR A 365 31.22 0.26 13.75
N LEU A 366 30.84 -0.95 14.15
CA LEU A 366 31.73 -2.10 14.34
C LEU A 366 31.40 -3.17 13.29
N GLY A 367 32.11 -4.30 13.32
CA GLY A 367 31.79 -5.45 12.48
C GLY A 367 30.35 -5.95 12.68
N ALA A 368 29.78 -6.52 11.62
CA ALA A 368 28.38 -6.94 11.66
C ALA A 368 28.14 -8.12 12.60
N VAL A 369 26.98 -8.13 13.26
CA VAL A 369 26.44 -9.32 13.91
C VAL A 369 25.69 -10.15 12.87
N SER A 370 26.14 -11.38 12.63
CA SER A 370 25.51 -12.33 11.72
C SER A 370 24.91 -13.51 12.49
N VAL A 371 23.62 -13.76 12.26
CA VAL A 371 22.89 -14.90 12.82
C VAL A 371 22.71 -16.02 11.80
N GLY A 372 23.46 -16.02 10.70
CA GLY A 372 23.31 -16.99 9.61
C GLY A 372 24.43 -16.85 8.60
N ASN A 373 24.20 -17.32 7.39
CA ASN A 373 25.14 -17.17 6.28
C ASN A 373 24.39 -16.82 4.99
N LYS A 374 25.12 -16.71 3.87
CA LYS A 374 24.58 -16.28 2.57
C LYS A 374 23.42 -17.14 2.04
N THR A 375 23.32 -18.41 2.48
CA THR A 375 22.28 -19.34 2.01
C THR A 375 21.25 -19.70 3.09
N HIS A 376 21.56 -19.49 4.37
CA HIS A 376 20.71 -19.85 5.49
C HIS A 376 20.58 -18.69 6.49
N GLY A 377 19.42 -18.03 6.47
CA GLY A 377 19.04 -17.03 7.47
C GLY A 377 18.34 -17.64 8.69
N ARG A 378 18.23 -16.86 9.77
CA ARG A 378 17.44 -17.20 10.96
C ARG A 378 16.40 -16.12 11.23
N GLN A 379 15.27 -16.53 11.81
CA GLN A 379 14.27 -15.59 12.33
C GLN A 379 14.71 -15.11 13.71
N LEU A 380 14.67 -13.79 13.93
CA LEU A 380 14.77 -13.19 15.26
C LEU A 380 13.35 -13.03 15.82
N ILE A 381 13.01 -13.79 16.85
CA ILE A 381 11.68 -13.77 17.49
C ILE A 381 11.75 -13.09 18.86
N ASN A 382 10.60 -12.64 19.36
CA ASN A 382 10.47 -11.89 20.63
C ASN A 382 11.19 -10.53 20.64
N VAL A 383 11.28 -9.88 19.47
CA VAL A 383 11.80 -8.52 19.34
C VAL A 383 10.69 -7.52 19.70
N ALA A 384 10.92 -6.70 20.73
CA ALA A 384 10.01 -5.60 21.12
C ALA A 384 9.96 -4.52 20.02
N ASP A 385 9.07 -3.52 20.17
CA ASP A 385 9.06 -2.40 19.23
C ASP A 385 10.27 -1.50 19.52
N GLY A 386 11.01 -1.13 18.47
CA GLY A 386 12.11 -0.19 18.60
C GLY A 386 11.65 1.20 19.06
N THR A 387 12.42 1.82 19.95
CA THR A 387 12.17 3.13 20.55
C THR A 387 13.19 4.19 20.14
N GLU A 388 14.41 3.77 19.81
CA GLU A 388 15.49 4.63 19.31
C GLU A 388 15.77 4.34 17.83
N ASP A 389 16.44 5.26 17.13
CA ASP A 389 16.73 5.15 15.68
C ASP A 389 17.62 3.95 15.32
N THR A 390 18.36 3.39 16.29
CA THR A 390 19.25 2.25 16.12
C THR A 390 18.63 0.90 16.48
N ASP A 391 17.37 0.90 16.94
CA ASP A 391 16.69 -0.33 17.36
C ASP A 391 16.21 -1.17 16.16
N ALA A 392 16.14 -2.49 16.35
CA ALA A 392 15.60 -3.40 15.35
C ALA A 392 14.08 -3.23 15.21
N VAL A 393 13.59 -3.07 13.98
CA VAL A 393 12.15 -2.98 13.66
C VAL A 393 11.55 -4.37 13.49
N ASN A 394 10.42 -4.64 14.13
CA ASN A 394 9.71 -5.92 14.01
C ASN A 394 8.53 -5.86 13.01
N LEU A 395 7.88 -7.02 12.75
CA LEU A 395 6.80 -7.13 11.75
C LEU A 395 5.54 -6.30 12.09
N ARG A 396 5.20 -6.06 13.37
CA ARG A 396 4.01 -5.25 13.70
C ARG A 396 4.23 -3.77 13.42
N GLN A 397 5.45 -3.25 13.64
CA GLN A 397 5.80 -1.89 13.25
C GLN A 397 5.75 -1.71 11.73
N LEU A 398 6.25 -2.69 10.96
CA LEU A 398 6.15 -2.67 9.50
C LEU A 398 4.68 -2.73 9.00
N LYS A 399 3.85 -3.58 9.59
CA LYS A 399 2.40 -3.63 9.28
C LYS A 399 1.68 -2.33 9.65
N ALA A 400 2.05 -1.69 10.77
CA ALA A 400 1.51 -0.40 11.18
C ALA A 400 1.90 0.71 10.20
N LEU A 401 3.14 0.69 9.67
CA LEU A 401 3.57 1.59 8.60
C LEU A 401 2.77 1.35 7.31
N ASN A 402 2.59 0.09 6.89
CA ASN A 402 1.83 -0.24 5.69
C ASN A 402 0.38 0.31 5.75
N LYS A 403 -0.27 0.24 6.92
CA LYS A 403 -1.59 0.85 7.13
C LYS A 403 -1.60 2.37 6.99
N LYS A 404 -0.50 3.06 7.35
CA LYS A 404 -0.36 4.51 7.19
C LYS A 404 -0.05 4.92 5.75
N VAL A 405 0.71 4.10 5.02
CA VAL A 405 1.10 4.37 3.63
C VAL A 405 -0.05 4.07 2.67
N ASP A 406 -0.72 2.92 2.80
CA ASP A 406 -1.86 2.55 1.96
C ASP A 406 -3.10 3.46 2.22
N GLY A 407 -3.14 4.13 3.37
CA GLY A 407 -4.22 5.04 3.77
C GLY A 407 -4.05 6.50 3.32
N LYS A 408 -2.93 6.88 2.69
CA LYS A 408 -2.66 8.27 2.27
C LYS A 408 -2.61 8.39 0.75
N LYS A 409 -3.77 8.63 0.16
CA LYS A 409 -3.95 9.13 -1.21
C LYS A 409 -3.57 10.62 -1.30
N ASP A 410 -2.35 10.98 -0.92
CA ASP A 410 -1.75 12.25 -1.35
C ASP A 410 -1.33 12.11 -2.82
N ILE A 411 -2.34 12.08 -3.68
CA ILE A 411 -2.16 12.14 -5.13
C ILE A 411 -1.67 13.57 -5.41
N HIS A 412 -0.37 13.75 -5.65
CA HIS A 412 0.28 15.06 -5.81
C HIS A 412 -0.29 15.98 -6.90
N PHE A 413 -1.23 15.50 -7.72
CA PHE A 413 -1.89 16.29 -8.76
C PHE A 413 -3.34 16.67 -8.42
N PHE A 414 -3.88 16.22 -7.30
CA PHE A 414 -5.27 16.46 -6.94
C PHE A 414 -5.46 16.54 -5.41
N SER A 415 -5.73 17.74 -4.90
CA SER A 415 -6.05 18.00 -3.49
C SER A 415 -7.46 18.57 -3.37
N ALA A 416 -8.36 17.83 -2.73
CA ALA A 416 -9.70 18.29 -2.38
C ALA A 416 -9.79 18.46 -0.85
N ASN A 417 -9.87 19.69 -0.36
CA ASN A 417 -10.09 19.97 1.06
C ASN A 417 -11.60 19.80 1.37
N GLY A 418 -11.99 18.61 1.81
CA GLY A 418 -13.33 18.31 2.28
C GLY A 418 -13.31 17.89 3.75
N SER A 419 -14.33 18.27 4.52
CA SER A 419 -14.65 17.57 5.77
C SER A 419 -14.89 16.07 5.48
N ASP A 420 -14.72 15.18 6.46
CA ASP A 420 -14.98 13.72 6.40
C ASP A 420 -16.46 13.32 6.08
N SER A 421 -17.22 14.22 5.44
CA SER A 421 -18.53 13.97 4.86
C SER A 421 -18.39 13.08 3.63
N GLY A 422 -18.97 11.89 3.70
CA GLY A 422 -18.80 10.83 2.72
C GLY A 422 -19.37 11.12 1.33
N ILE A 423 -18.83 10.35 0.36
CA ILE A 423 -18.91 10.41 -1.12
C ILE A 423 -17.69 11.14 -1.74
N ASN A 424 -17.02 10.47 -2.68
CA ASN A 424 -15.75 10.89 -3.34
C ASN A 424 -14.52 11.17 -2.44
N TYR A 425 -14.59 11.04 -1.10
CA TYR A 425 -13.40 11.12 -0.21
C TYR A 425 -12.27 10.16 -0.64
N ASP A 426 -12.64 8.94 -1.04
CA ASP A 426 -11.72 7.94 -1.57
C ASP A 426 -11.45 8.07 -3.09
N ASN A 427 -11.72 9.22 -3.71
CA ASN A 427 -11.67 9.43 -5.17
C ASN A 427 -12.57 8.46 -5.96
N GLN A 428 -13.69 8.09 -5.36
CA GLN A 428 -14.66 7.10 -5.88
C GLN A 428 -15.79 7.73 -6.72
N GLY A 429 -15.70 9.01 -7.06
CA GLY A 429 -16.68 9.79 -7.80
C GLY A 429 -16.61 9.61 -9.31
N ALA A 430 -15.44 9.25 -9.86
CA ALA A 430 -15.23 8.94 -11.27
C ALA A 430 -15.52 7.45 -11.52
N ARG A 431 -16.58 7.12 -12.27
CA ARG A 431 -17.16 5.76 -12.31
C ARG A 431 -17.16 5.06 -13.67
N ALA A 432 -16.86 5.77 -14.74
CA ALA A 432 -16.84 5.24 -16.09
C ALA A 432 -15.54 5.60 -16.82
N GLY A 433 -15.38 5.09 -18.05
CA GLY A 433 -14.23 5.43 -18.89
C GLY A 433 -14.11 6.94 -19.11
N TYR A 434 -12.88 7.46 -19.03
CA TYR A 434 -12.57 8.87 -19.31
C TYR A 434 -13.31 9.88 -18.44
N THR A 435 -13.68 9.51 -17.21
CA THR A 435 -14.39 10.39 -16.27
C THR A 435 -13.46 11.18 -15.37
N THR A 436 -13.93 12.35 -14.89
CA THR A 436 -13.23 13.19 -13.90
C THR A 436 -14.22 13.68 -12.85
N ALA A 437 -13.93 13.47 -11.56
CA ALA A 437 -14.79 13.91 -10.46
C ALA A 437 -13.95 14.60 -9.37
N VAL A 438 -14.07 15.92 -9.31
CA VAL A 438 -13.25 16.82 -8.50
C VAL A 438 -14.10 17.52 -7.45
N GLY A 439 -13.83 17.24 -6.17
CA GLY A 439 -14.48 17.88 -5.03
C GLY A 439 -15.21 16.88 -4.12
N PRO A 440 -15.52 17.26 -2.86
CA PRO A 440 -16.29 16.40 -1.97
C PRO A 440 -17.68 16.15 -2.56
N ASP A 441 -18.15 14.91 -2.48
CA ASP A 441 -19.42 14.45 -3.05
C ASP A 441 -19.57 14.62 -4.57
N ALA A 442 -18.49 14.95 -5.30
CA ALA A 442 -18.54 15.07 -6.76
C ALA A 442 -18.73 13.70 -7.43
N MET A 443 -19.48 13.66 -8.52
CA MET A 443 -19.91 12.42 -9.19
C MET A 443 -19.86 12.59 -10.71
N ALA A 444 -19.17 11.68 -11.39
CA ALA A 444 -19.12 11.57 -12.85
C ALA A 444 -19.41 10.11 -13.23
N THR A 445 -20.65 9.82 -13.66
CA THR A 445 -21.19 8.44 -13.66
C THR A 445 -21.20 7.74 -15.01
N GLU A 446 -21.15 8.49 -16.12
CA GLU A 446 -21.20 7.94 -17.49
C GLU A 446 -19.91 8.26 -18.26
N GLU A 447 -19.65 7.57 -19.36
CA GLU A 447 -18.42 7.73 -20.13
C GLU A 447 -18.20 9.18 -20.56
N ASN A 448 -16.95 9.65 -20.50
CA ASN A 448 -16.54 11.03 -20.83
C ASN A 448 -17.15 12.14 -19.97
N SER A 449 -17.86 11.82 -18.88
CA SER A 449 -18.46 12.83 -17.99
C SER A 449 -17.44 13.49 -17.06
N GLN A 450 -17.64 14.79 -16.78
CA GLN A 450 -16.71 15.60 -16.00
C GLN A 450 -17.46 16.44 -14.96
N ALA A 451 -17.09 16.31 -13.68
CA ALA A 451 -17.71 17.02 -12.57
C ALA A 451 -16.65 17.74 -11.72
N PHE A 452 -16.80 19.06 -11.58
CA PHE A 452 -15.93 19.92 -10.77
C PHE A 452 -16.76 20.75 -9.78
N GLY A 453 -16.57 20.53 -8.48
CA GLY A 453 -17.21 21.28 -7.38
C GLY A 453 -17.81 20.39 -6.27
N TYR A 454 -18.10 20.98 -5.11
CA TYR A 454 -18.79 20.30 -4.02
C TYR A 454 -20.19 19.85 -4.47
N ARG A 455 -20.51 18.55 -4.35
CA ARG A 455 -21.78 17.97 -4.84
C ARG A 455 -22.07 18.23 -6.33
N ALA A 456 -21.04 18.40 -7.16
CA ALA A 456 -21.17 18.49 -8.62
C ALA A 456 -21.54 17.11 -9.22
N ARG A 457 -22.52 17.05 -10.13
CA ARG A 457 -23.08 15.79 -10.64
C ARG A 457 -23.17 15.74 -12.17
N ALA A 458 -22.18 15.14 -12.81
CA ALA A 458 -22.19 14.83 -14.24
C ALA A 458 -22.72 13.41 -14.46
N ILE A 459 -24.01 13.29 -14.74
CA ILE A 459 -24.74 12.01 -14.74
C ILE A 459 -25.01 11.49 -16.15
N GLY A 460 -25.08 12.39 -17.14
CA GLY A 460 -25.27 12.01 -18.54
C GLY A 460 -23.95 11.67 -19.24
N HIS A 461 -24.04 10.91 -20.34
CA HIS A 461 -22.88 10.59 -21.18
C HIS A 461 -22.24 11.87 -21.75
N SER A 462 -20.93 12.02 -21.64
CA SER A 462 -20.20 13.22 -22.08
C SER A 462 -20.70 14.54 -21.46
N SER A 463 -21.36 14.49 -20.30
CA SER A 463 -21.84 15.70 -19.61
C SER A 463 -20.72 16.44 -18.89
N ILE A 464 -20.86 17.76 -18.76
CA ILE A 464 -19.88 18.65 -18.13
C ILE A 464 -20.55 19.45 -17.02
N VAL A 465 -19.96 19.42 -15.83
CA VAL A 465 -20.45 20.14 -14.67
C VAL A 465 -19.33 20.91 -14.00
N PHE A 466 -19.55 22.21 -13.81
CA PHE A 466 -18.63 23.10 -13.10
C PHE A 466 -19.41 24.00 -12.13
N GLY A 467 -19.45 23.64 -10.85
CA GLY A 467 -20.22 24.38 -9.85
C GLY A 467 -20.53 23.57 -8.60
N VAL A 468 -20.85 24.27 -7.51
CA VAL A 468 -21.33 23.65 -6.28
C VAL A 468 -22.81 23.27 -6.46
N GLU A 469 -23.18 22.04 -6.11
CA GLU A 469 -24.57 21.51 -6.23
C GLU A 469 -25.15 21.52 -7.65
N SER A 470 -24.33 21.72 -8.68
CA SER A 470 -24.78 21.71 -10.07
C SER A 470 -24.94 20.29 -10.62
N THR A 471 -25.89 20.11 -11.53
CA THR A 471 -26.23 18.80 -12.12
C THR A 471 -26.41 18.91 -13.63
N ALA A 472 -25.78 18.00 -14.38
CA ALA A 472 -26.05 17.77 -15.80
C ALA A 472 -26.47 16.31 -15.97
N SER A 473 -27.74 16.09 -16.32
CA SER A 473 -28.35 14.76 -16.21
C SER A 473 -28.55 14.02 -17.54
N GLY A 474 -28.68 14.74 -18.65
CA GLY A 474 -28.76 14.21 -20.00
C GLY A 474 -27.43 14.16 -20.74
N ALA A 475 -27.41 13.50 -21.91
CA ALA A 475 -26.23 13.34 -22.73
C ALA A 475 -25.74 14.69 -23.28
N ARG A 476 -24.43 14.94 -23.15
CA ARG A 476 -23.71 16.16 -23.59
C ARG A 476 -24.22 17.46 -22.94
N ASP A 477 -24.97 17.34 -21.86
CA ASP A 477 -25.43 18.49 -21.10
C ASP A 477 -24.28 19.23 -20.41
N ILE A 478 -24.43 20.54 -20.26
CA ILE A 478 -23.46 21.42 -19.62
C ILE A 478 -24.15 22.24 -18.52
N ALA A 479 -23.69 22.09 -17.27
CA ALA A 479 -24.18 22.85 -16.12
C ALA A 479 -23.03 23.61 -15.45
N ILE A 480 -23.08 24.95 -15.47
CA ILE A 480 -22.03 25.81 -14.92
C ILE A 480 -22.63 26.83 -13.96
N GLY A 481 -22.13 26.86 -12.72
CA GLY A 481 -22.56 27.79 -11.67
C GLY A 481 -23.20 27.10 -10.47
N TYR A 482 -23.28 27.79 -9.33
CA TYR A 482 -23.88 27.23 -8.12
C TYR A 482 -25.33 26.79 -8.39
N GLY A 483 -25.68 25.54 -8.08
CA GLY A 483 -27.04 25.01 -8.22
C GLY A 483 -27.60 25.05 -9.65
N SER A 484 -26.76 25.16 -10.69
CA SER A 484 -27.24 25.11 -12.09
C SER A 484 -27.68 23.70 -12.47
N HIS A 485 -28.76 23.58 -13.25
CA HIS A 485 -29.33 22.30 -13.66
C HIS A 485 -29.57 22.26 -15.17
N ALA A 486 -28.87 21.36 -15.86
CA ALA A 486 -29.13 21.02 -17.26
C ALA A 486 -29.78 19.64 -17.32
N VAL A 487 -30.96 19.56 -17.94
CA VAL A 487 -31.74 18.33 -18.03
C VAL A 487 -32.13 18.03 -19.48
N GLY A 488 -31.28 17.29 -20.16
CA GLY A 488 -31.52 16.71 -21.47
C GLY A 488 -31.99 15.26 -21.41
N SER A 489 -32.01 14.61 -22.57
CA SER A 489 -32.35 13.19 -22.68
C SER A 489 -31.13 12.30 -22.43
N ASP A 490 -31.35 11.12 -21.86
CA ASP A 490 -30.31 10.09 -21.73
C ASP A 490 -30.01 9.40 -23.08
N ASN A 491 -30.91 9.51 -24.06
CA ASN A 491 -30.72 8.92 -25.39
C ASN A 491 -29.88 9.85 -26.27
N THR A 492 -28.66 9.41 -26.60
CA THR A 492 -27.65 10.18 -27.35
C THR A 492 -28.08 10.63 -28.76
N ASN A 493 -29.15 10.05 -29.32
CA ASN A 493 -29.68 10.30 -30.65
C ASN A 493 -30.98 11.14 -30.67
N THR A 494 -31.22 11.97 -29.65
CA THR A 494 -32.40 12.84 -29.60
C THR A 494 -32.00 14.32 -29.70
N SER A 495 -32.92 15.15 -30.19
CA SER A 495 -32.77 16.62 -30.21
C SER A 495 -32.88 17.27 -28.81
N TRP A 496 -33.12 16.46 -27.78
CA TRP A 496 -33.28 16.89 -26.39
C TRP A 496 -31.95 16.86 -25.62
N ASN A 497 -30.87 16.51 -26.29
CA ASN A 497 -29.52 16.51 -25.74
C ASN A 497 -28.89 17.90 -25.88
N ASP A 498 -27.65 18.05 -25.41
CA ASP A 498 -26.88 19.28 -25.60
C ASP A 498 -27.51 20.47 -24.85
N THR A 499 -28.13 20.19 -23.69
CA THR A 499 -28.79 21.19 -22.86
C THR A 499 -27.76 21.99 -22.08
N ILE A 500 -27.84 23.33 -22.09
CA ILE A 500 -26.84 24.19 -21.45
C ILE A 500 -27.51 25.11 -20.42
N ALA A 501 -27.03 25.06 -19.16
CA ALA A 501 -27.45 25.92 -18.07
C ALA A 501 -26.24 26.62 -17.44
N ILE A 502 -26.18 27.96 -17.52
CA ILE A 502 -25.05 28.76 -17.03
C ILE A 502 -25.54 29.86 -16.10
N GLY A 503 -25.07 29.88 -14.85
CA GLY A 503 -25.38 30.89 -13.84
C GLY A 503 -25.95 30.30 -12.55
N TRP A 504 -25.98 31.10 -11.48
CA TRP A 504 -26.52 30.68 -10.19
C TRP A 504 -27.99 30.28 -10.33
N ASN A 505 -28.32 29.03 -10.01
CA ASN A 505 -29.65 28.44 -10.14
C ASN A 505 -30.25 28.53 -11.56
N ALA A 506 -29.42 28.58 -12.61
CA ALA A 506 -29.91 28.49 -13.99
C ALA A 506 -30.49 27.10 -14.25
N LEU A 507 -31.59 27.02 -15.00
CA LEU A 507 -32.27 25.78 -15.35
C LEU A 507 -32.51 25.73 -16.85
N SER A 508 -32.07 24.65 -17.49
CA SER A 508 -32.30 24.42 -18.91
C SER A 508 -32.79 22.99 -19.14
N ARG A 509 -33.64 22.79 -20.17
CA ARG A 509 -34.26 21.50 -20.47
C ARG A 509 -34.44 21.21 -21.96
N GLY A 510 -34.12 19.98 -22.38
CA GLY A 510 -34.47 19.47 -23.71
C GLY A 510 -33.80 20.24 -24.85
N GLY A 511 -32.46 20.26 -24.87
CA GLY A 511 -31.68 20.93 -25.90
C GLY A 511 -31.83 22.45 -25.93
N SER A 512 -32.20 23.04 -24.80
CA SER A 512 -32.35 24.50 -24.65
C SER A 512 -31.11 25.15 -24.03
N PHE A 513 -31.10 26.48 -24.05
CA PHE A 513 -30.00 27.29 -23.53
C PHE A 513 -30.50 28.33 -22.52
N ALA A 514 -30.10 28.19 -21.26
CA ALA A 514 -30.35 29.16 -20.20
C ALA A 514 -29.03 29.78 -19.72
N SER A 515 -28.93 31.11 -19.73
CA SER A 515 -27.76 31.83 -19.23
C SER A 515 -28.16 33.06 -18.41
N GLY A 516 -27.70 33.12 -17.17
CA GLY A 516 -27.97 34.18 -16.21
C GLY A 516 -28.47 33.65 -14.86
N THR A 517 -28.29 34.44 -13.79
CA THR A 517 -28.79 34.08 -12.45
C THR A 517 -30.30 33.86 -12.48
N GLY A 518 -30.74 32.65 -12.11
CA GLY A 518 -32.13 32.23 -12.11
C GLY A 518 -32.79 32.20 -13.48
N ALA A 519 -32.01 32.18 -14.57
CA ALA A 519 -32.55 32.04 -15.93
C ALA A 519 -33.15 30.64 -16.12
N VAL A 520 -34.27 30.55 -16.84
CA VAL A 520 -34.97 29.28 -17.06
C VAL A 520 -35.39 29.15 -18.52
N ALA A 521 -34.85 28.15 -19.19
CA ALA A 521 -35.28 27.70 -20.51
C ALA A 521 -36.04 26.37 -20.34
N GLY A 522 -37.36 26.44 -20.16
CA GLY A 522 -38.20 25.30 -19.82
C GLY A 522 -38.80 24.55 -21.02
N GLY A 523 -38.77 25.14 -22.21
CA GLY A 523 -39.24 24.52 -23.46
C GLY A 523 -38.12 23.87 -24.26
N SER A 524 -38.44 22.83 -25.04
CA SER A 524 -37.46 22.19 -25.93
C SER A 524 -36.92 23.18 -26.96
N GLY A 525 -35.61 23.24 -27.15
CA GLY A 525 -34.95 24.20 -28.04
C GLY A 525 -35.17 25.68 -27.69
N SER A 526 -35.65 26.00 -26.48
CA SER A 526 -35.87 27.38 -26.06
C SER A 526 -34.58 28.10 -25.67
N VAL A 527 -34.64 29.44 -25.59
CA VAL A 527 -33.51 30.28 -25.21
C VAL A 527 -33.94 31.26 -24.12
N ALA A 528 -33.24 31.29 -23.00
CA ALA A 528 -33.45 32.25 -21.91
C ALA A 528 -32.12 32.92 -21.53
N LEU A 529 -31.94 34.19 -21.92
CA LEU A 529 -30.70 34.94 -21.71
C LEU A 529 -30.95 36.18 -20.85
N GLY A 530 -30.30 36.25 -19.69
CA GLY A 530 -30.40 37.36 -18.75
C GLY A 530 -30.87 36.92 -17.36
N ALA A 531 -30.51 37.69 -16.33
CA ALA A 531 -30.91 37.37 -14.96
C ALA A 531 -32.44 37.35 -14.82
N GLY A 532 -32.98 36.20 -14.41
CA GLY A 532 -34.42 35.96 -14.30
C GLY A 532 -35.17 35.87 -15.63
N ALA A 533 -34.48 35.71 -16.78
CA ALA A 533 -35.14 35.41 -18.04
C ALA A 533 -35.88 34.08 -17.94
N TYR A 534 -37.10 34.01 -18.49
CA TYR A 534 -38.01 32.90 -18.28
C TYR A 534 -38.71 32.49 -19.56
N VAL A 535 -38.57 31.23 -19.93
CA VAL A 535 -39.43 30.53 -20.90
C VAL A 535 -40.04 29.34 -20.19
N GLY A 536 -41.36 29.29 -20.11
CA GLY A 536 -42.08 28.19 -19.47
C GLY A 536 -43.51 28.60 -19.13
N THR A 537 -44.30 27.70 -18.53
CA THR A 537 -45.70 28.00 -18.22
C THR A 537 -45.83 29.07 -17.14
N LYS A 538 -46.82 29.95 -17.30
CA LYS A 538 -47.10 30.97 -16.29
C LYS A 538 -47.41 30.36 -14.93
N TRP A 539 -48.17 29.27 -14.93
CA TRP A 539 -48.44 28.51 -13.71
C TRP A 539 -47.16 28.14 -12.95
N LEU A 540 -46.13 27.61 -13.63
CA LEU A 540 -44.86 27.24 -13.00
C LEU A 540 -44.09 28.46 -12.49
N ASP A 541 -44.22 29.60 -13.17
CA ASP A 541 -43.66 30.87 -12.71
C ASP A 541 -44.36 31.41 -11.45
N ASP A 542 -45.68 31.38 -11.41
CA ASP A 542 -46.48 31.84 -10.26
C ASP A 542 -46.20 30.95 -9.03
N GLU A 543 -46.14 29.62 -9.20
CA GLU A 543 -45.80 28.70 -8.11
C GLU A 543 -44.36 28.92 -7.60
N THR A 544 -43.38 29.20 -8.47
CA THR A 544 -42.02 29.57 -8.01
C THR A 544 -42.00 30.84 -7.17
N GLN A 545 -42.79 31.85 -7.56
CA GLN A 545 -42.80 33.13 -6.86
C GLN A 545 -43.44 33.00 -5.47
N LYS A 546 -44.48 32.17 -5.33
CA LYS A 546 -45.12 31.87 -4.04
C LYS A 546 -44.18 31.14 -3.09
N ALA A 547 -43.39 30.21 -3.61
CA ALA A 547 -42.52 29.35 -2.82
C ALA A 547 -41.21 30.03 -2.35
N GLN A 548 -41.05 31.36 -2.51
CA GLN A 548 -39.92 32.20 -2.08
C GLN A 548 -38.67 31.42 -1.65
N ASN A 549 -37.74 31.19 -2.60
CA ASN A 549 -36.46 30.47 -2.46
C ASN A 549 -36.45 28.98 -2.82
N VAL A 550 -37.54 28.42 -3.34
CA VAL A 550 -37.50 27.08 -3.92
C VAL A 550 -36.93 27.15 -5.34
N ASN A 551 -35.82 26.44 -5.55
CA ASN A 551 -35.26 26.23 -6.90
C ASN A 551 -36.38 25.76 -7.85
N LYS A 552 -36.48 26.35 -9.05
CA LYS A 552 -37.54 25.97 -10.02
C LYS A 552 -37.51 24.48 -10.38
N TRP A 553 -36.31 23.89 -10.29
CA TRP A 553 -36.05 22.45 -10.36
C TRP A 553 -36.52 21.65 -9.11
N VAL A 554 -36.54 22.27 -7.93
CA VAL A 554 -37.10 21.68 -6.71
C VAL A 554 -38.63 21.64 -6.74
N LEU A 555 -39.30 22.53 -7.48
CA LEU A 555 -40.74 22.34 -7.76
C LEU A 555 -40.97 21.14 -8.68
N THR A 556 -40.04 20.83 -9.59
CA THR A 556 -40.05 19.53 -10.29
C THR A 556 -39.68 18.34 -9.40
N ARG A 557 -39.21 18.56 -8.16
CA ARG A 557 -38.91 17.51 -7.17
C ARG A 557 -40.17 16.89 -6.58
N SER A 558 -41.23 17.67 -6.39
CA SER A 558 -42.49 17.26 -5.75
C SER A 558 -43.44 16.49 -6.68
N PHE A 559 -43.22 16.50 -8.00
CA PHE A 559 -44.10 15.78 -8.96
C PHE A 559 -43.76 14.28 -9.11
N LEU A 560 -42.63 13.82 -8.59
CA LEU A 560 -42.22 12.41 -8.61
C LEU A 560 -42.90 11.61 -7.49
N ASP A 561 -44.24 11.65 -7.48
CA ASP A 561 -45.05 10.85 -6.58
C ASP A 561 -44.92 9.34 -6.88
N LYS A 562 -45.42 8.53 -5.96
CA LYS A 562 -45.33 7.06 -6.08
C LYS A 562 -46.00 6.55 -7.37
N GLY A 563 -47.13 7.15 -7.78
CA GLY A 563 -47.87 6.77 -8.98
C GLY A 563 -47.06 7.00 -10.25
N LEU A 564 -46.43 8.17 -10.39
CA LEU A 564 -45.57 8.47 -11.54
C LEU A 564 -44.34 7.57 -11.59
N ARG A 565 -43.75 7.27 -10.43
CA ARG A 565 -42.62 6.32 -10.34
C ARG A 565 -43.02 4.92 -10.80
N ASP A 566 -44.17 4.45 -10.36
CA ASP A 566 -44.70 3.13 -10.72
C ASP A 566 -45.06 3.07 -12.21
N GLU A 567 -45.63 4.15 -12.77
CA GLU A 567 -45.91 4.28 -14.20
C GLU A 567 -44.63 4.24 -15.06
N LEU A 568 -43.61 5.03 -14.69
CA LEU A 568 -42.33 5.05 -15.41
C LEU A 568 -41.62 3.69 -15.32
N LYS A 569 -41.65 3.04 -14.17
CA LYS A 569 -41.09 1.70 -13.98
C LYS A 569 -41.80 0.65 -14.84
N ALA A 570 -43.12 0.70 -14.91
CA ALA A 570 -43.90 -0.21 -15.74
C ALA A 570 -43.64 0.00 -17.23
N LYS A 571 -43.42 1.24 -17.66
CA LYS A 571 -43.20 1.59 -19.07
C LYS A 571 -41.76 1.34 -19.54
N PHE A 572 -40.77 1.43 -18.64
CA PHE A 572 -39.34 1.30 -18.97
C PHE A 572 -38.59 0.29 -18.08
N PRO A 573 -39.08 -0.96 -17.92
CA PRO A 573 -38.54 -1.91 -16.95
C PRO A 573 -37.05 -2.22 -17.17
N GLU A 574 -36.62 -2.30 -18.43
CA GLU A 574 -35.22 -2.59 -18.80
C GLU A 574 -34.25 -1.47 -18.38
N LYS A 575 -34.63 -0.19 -18.60
CA LYS A 575 -33.82 0.96 -18.16
C LYS A 575 -33.62 0.95 -16.64
N PHE A 576 -34.68 0.67 -15.88
CA PHE A 576 -34.62 0.60 -14.43
C PHE A 576 -33.75 -0.56 -13.94
N ALA A 577 -33.89 -1.75 -14.53
CA ALA A 577 -33.06 -2.90 -14.20
C ALA A 577 -31.57 -2.60 -14.43
N GLU A 578 -31.24 -1.91 -15.52
CA GLU A 578 -29.88 -1.48 -15.80
C GLU A 578 -29.37 -0.49 -14.74
N TRP A 579 -30.13 0.55 -14.43
CA TRP A 579 -29.74 1.55 -13.45
C TRP A 579 -29.58 0.97 -12.04
N GLU A 580 -30.48 0.09 -11.62
CA GLU A 580 -30.39 -0.60 -10.34
C GLU A 580 -29.15 -1.50 -10.26
N ARG A 581 -28.80 -2.19 -11.37
CA ARG A 581 -27.56 -2.96 -11.46
C ARG A 581 -26.33 -2.06 -11.33
N ARG A 582 -26.31 -0.89 -11.99
CA ARG A 582 -25.22 0.08 -11.87
C ARG A 582 -25.12 0.65 -10.46
N ALA A 583 -26.25 1.02 -9.85
CA ALA A 583 -26.32 1.57 -8.50
C ALA A 583 -25.82 0.60 -7.42
N LYS A 584 -26.05 -0.72 -7.59
CA LYS A 584 -25.50 -1.76 -6.68
C LYS A 584 -23.97 -1.81 -6.65
N ASN A 585 -23.32 -1.35 -7.72
CA ASN A 585 -21.86 -1.27 -7.80
C ASN A 585 -21.32 0.08 -7.28
N MET A 586 -22.17 0.90 -6.67
CA MET A 586 -21.82 2.19 -6.07
C MET A 586 -21.98 2.13 -4.54
N PRO A 587 -21.27 2.97 -3.77
CA PRO A 587 -21.59 3.22 -2.36
C PRO A 587 -23.07 3.57 -2.22
N ALA A 588 -23.73 3.09 -1.16
CA ALA A 588 -25.19 3.14 -1.03
C ALA A 588 -25.77 4.56 -1.25
N ALA A 589 -25.17 5.58 -0.63
CA ALA A 589 -25.61 6.98 -0.77
C ALA A 589 -25.44 7.53 -2.19
N MET A 590 -24.40 7.09 -2.92
CA MET A 590 -24.18 7.45 -4.32
C MET A 590 -25.16 6.72 -5.24
N GLY A 591 -25.42 5.43 -5.00
CA GLY A 591 -26.36 4.63 -5.78
C GLY A 591 -27.79 5.13 -5.67
N SER A 592 -28.24 5.53 -4.47
CA SER A 592 -29.57 6.12 -4.27
C SER A 592 -29.74 7.44 -5.03
N GLU A 593 -28.71 8.30 -4.97
CA GLU A 593 -28.72 9.59 -5.66
C GLU A 593 -28.71 9.40 -7.18
N TYR A 594 -27.86 8.53 -7.71
CA TYR A 594 -27.82 8.20 -9.14
C TYR A 594 -29.20 7.76 -9.67
N LEU A 595 -29.85 6.83 -8.96
CA LEU A 595 -31.18 6.35 -9.33
C LEU A 595 -32.22 7.46 -9.32
N GLU A 596 -32.19 8.30 -8.28
CA GLU A 596 -33.12 9.43 -8.14
C GLU A 596 -32.96 10.43 -9.30
N GLN A 597 -31.74 10.70 -9.74
CA GLN A 597 -31.45 11.63 -10.82
C GLN A 597 -31.79 11.07 -12.22
N LYS A 598 -31.52 9.77 -12.47
CA LYS A 598 -31.95 9.12 -13.72
C LYS A 598 -33.47 9.06 -13.85
N LEU A 599 -34.15 8.74 -12.75
CA LEU A 599 -35.61 8.79 -12.67
C LEU A 599 -36.17 10.19 -12.99
N ARG A 600 -35.52 11.25 -12.51
CA ARG A 600 -35.88 12.64 -12.81
C ARG A 600 -35.74 12.98 -14.27
N THR A 601 -34.60 12.60 -14.85
CA THR A 601 -34.31 12.80 -16.27
C THR A 601 -35.36 12.13 -17.14
N LEU A 602 -35.67 10.86 -16.84
CA LEU A 602 -36.70 10.11 -17.57
C LEU A 602 -38.10 10.68 -17.37
N ALA A 603 -38.47 11.10 -16.15
CA ALA A 603 -39.75 11.75 -15.92
C ALA A 603 -39.88 13.01 -16.81
N MET A 604 -38.81 13.80 -16.91
CA MET A 604 -38.77 14.98 -17.77
C MET A 604 -38.75 14.64 -19.26
N GLU A 605 -38.06 13.58 -19.69
CA GLU A 605 -38.08 13.10 -21.08
C GLU A 605 -39.50 12.67 -21.50
N GLN A 606 -40.21 11.97 -20.61
CA GLN A 606 -41.48 11.32 -20.93
C GLN A 606 -42.69 12.21 -20.72
N LEU A 607 -42.51 13.41 -20.15
CA LEU A 607 -43.59 14.33 -19.79
C LEU A 607 -44.58 14.65 -20.94
N PRO A 608 -44.16 14.83 -22.21
CA PRO A 608 -45.09 15.07 -23.32
C PRO A 608 -46.04 13.90 -23.62
N GLN A 609 -45.66 12.68 -23.22
CA GLN A 609 -46.36 11.43 -23.53
C GLN A 609 -47.20 10.90 -22.36
N MET A 610 -47.31 11.66 -21.26
CA MET A 610 -48.04 11.27 -20.05
C MET A 610 -49.52 11.62 -20.14
N THR A 611 -50.36 10.76 -19.55
CA THR A 611 -51.83 10.85 -19.66
C THR A 611 -52.49 11.70 -18.57
N SER A 612 -51.75 12.10 -17.54
CA SER A 612 -52.24 12.90 -16.40
C SER A 612 -52.68 14.33 -16.84
N PRO A 613 -53.93 14.75 -16.58
CA PRO A 613 -54.46 16.07 -16.97
C PRO A 613 -53.72 17.26 -16.36
N SER A 614 -53.22 17.14 -15.12
CA SER A 614 -52.45 18.20 -14.45
C SER A 614 -51.06 18.40 -15.08
N MET A 615 -50.46 17.36 -15.67
CA MET A 615 -49.15 17.44 -16.34
C MET A 615 -49.25 17.91 -17.79
N LYS A 616 -50.29 17.53 -18.55
CA LYS A 616 -50.53 18.02 -19.92
C LYS A 616 -50.61 19.55 -20.03
N ASN A 617 -51.19 20.21 -19.02
CA ASN A 617 -51.32 21.67 -18.99
C ASN A 617 -50.06 22.40 -18.49
N THR A 618 -49.12 21.68 -17.85
CA THR A 618 -47.94 22.27 -17.20
C THR A 618 -46.82 22.58 -18.21
N MET A 619 -46.91 22.07 -19.44
CA MET A 619 -45.92 22.25 -20.50
C MET A 619 -46.56 22.30 -21.89
N LYS A 620 -47.51 23.22 -22.10
CA LYS A 620 -47.92 23.57 -23.47
C LYS A 620 -46.64 23.93 -24.24
N ASP A 621 -46.33 23.19 -25.29
CA ASP A 621 -45.04 23.12 -25.98
C ASP A 621 -44.43 24.49 -26.25
N MET A 622 -43.62 25.02 -25.32
CA MET A 622 -42.88 26.28 -25.49
C MET A 622 -41.66 26.12 -26.37
N GLU A 623 -41.80 25.25 -27.36
CA GLU A 623 -40.75 24.90 -28.28
C GLU A 623 -40.28 26.15 -29.02
N SER A 624 -38.96 26.25 -29.15
CA SER A 624 -38.31 27.31 -29.92
C SER A 624 -38.67 28.73 -29.48
N SER A 625 -39.02 28.93 -28.21
CA SER A 625 -39.36 30.26 -27.66
C SER A 625 -38.12 30.97 -27.12
N ILE A 626 -38.08 32.30 -27.20
CA ILE A 626 -36.89 33.09 -26.93
C ILE A 626 -37.22 34.22 -25.94
N ALA A 627 -36.55 34.23 -24.80
CA ALA A 627 -36.58 35.32 -23.82
C ALA A 627 -35.16 35.90 -23.67
N ILE A 628 -34.96 37.16 -24.07
CA ILE A 628 -33.66 37.85 -23.98
C ILE A 628 -33.83 39.17 -23.23
N GLY A 629 -33.15 39.27 -22.08
CA GLY A 629 -33.16 40.44 -21.20
C GLY A 629 -33.36 40.07 -19.73
N ARG A 630 -33.07 41.02 -18.84
CA ARG A 630 -33.31 40.85 -17.41
C ARG A 630 -34.82 40.73 -17.15
N ARG A 631 -35.25 39.68 -16.43
CA ARG A 631 -36.66 39.42 -16.07
C ARG A 631 -37.63 39.35 -17.26
N THR A 632 -37.12 39.01 -18.44
CA THR A 632 -37.94 38.81 -19.65
C THR A 632 -38.72 37.51 -19.54
N LYS A 633 -40.00 37.49 -19.94
CA LYS A 633 -40.87 36.33 -19.74
C LYS A 633 -41.64 35.93 -20.99
N VAL A 634 -41.60 34.65 -21.35
CA VAL A 634 -42.37 34.08 -22.44
C VAL A 634 -43.18 32.90 -21.93
N TYR A 635 -44.51 33.01 -22.07
CA TYR A 635 -45.46 31.99 -21.62
C TYR A 635 -46.22 31.30 -22.77
N SER A 636 -45.71 31.37 -24.00
CA SER A 636 -46.35 30.82 -25.21
C SER A 636 -45.34 30.17 -26.15
N ALA A 637 -45.82 29.33 -27.07
CA ALA A 637 -44.99 28.59 -28.02
C ALA A 637 -44.46 29.47 -29.15
N SER A 638 -43.24 29.19 -29.63
CA SER A 638 -42.62 29.93 -30.75
C SER A 638 -42.63 31.45 -30.58
N ALA A 639 -42.73 31.94 -29.34
CA ALA A 639 -42.88 33.34 -29.03
C ALA A 639 -41.53 33.96 -28.67
N ILE A 640 -41.40 35.27 -28.92
CA ILE A 640 -40.14 36.00 -28.76
C ILE A 640 -40.37 37.22 -27.87
N ALA A 641 -39.64 37.33 -26.77
CA ALA A 641 -39.56 38.55 -25.97
C ALA A 641 -38.10 39.01 -25.90
N ILE A 642 -37.84 40.25 -26.31
CA ILE A 642 -36.50 40.84 -26.31
C ILE A 642 -36.55 42.22 -25.65
N GLY A 643 -35.81 42.40 -24.57
CA GLY A 643 -35.78 43.60 -23.74
C GLY A 643 -36.01 43.28 -22.27
N SER A 644 -35.40 44.05 -21.37
CA SER A 644 -35.63 43.88 -19.92
C SER A 644 -37.11 44.03 -19.60
N GLU A 645 -37.65 43.09 -18.84
CA GLU A 645 -39.08 43.01 -18.47
C GLU A 645 -40.05 42.92 -19.66
N ALA A 646 -39.57 42.62 -20.87
CA ALA A 646 -40.46 42.29 -21.99
C ALA A 646 -41.22 40.98 -21.71
N LYS A 647 -42.47 40.91 -22.16
CA LYS A 647 -43.36 39.80 -21.84
C LYS A 647 -44.25 39.39 -23.01
N VAL A 648 -44.34 38.09 -23.24
CA VAL A 648 -45.40 37.47 -24.04
C VAL A 648 -46.31 36.70 -23.10
N GLY A 649 -47.61 37.04 -23.11
CA GLY A 649 -48.65 36.37 -22.33
C GLY A 649 -48.89 34.90 -22.72
N GLU A 650 -49.93 34.30 -22.13
CA GLU A 650 -50.33 32.91 -22.37
C GLU A 650 -51.20 32.79 -23.62
N ASN A 651 -51.13 31.66 -24.34
CA ASN A 651 -51.92 31.38 -25.54
C ASN A 651 -51.71 32.39 -26.69
N LEU A 652 -50.49 32.90 -26.83
CA LEU A 652 -50.07 33.86 -27.83
C LEU A 652 -48.95 33.26 -28.69
N ASP A 653 -49.22 32.09 -29.25
CA ASP A 653 -48.23 31.33 -29.99
C ASP A 653 -47.73 32.14 -31.20
N GLY A 654 -46.41 32.32 -31.31
CA GLY A 654 -45.78 33.16 -32.32
C GLY A 654 -45.79 34.68 -32.05
N ALA A 655 -46.28 35.15 -30.89
CA ALA A 655 -46.27 36.57 -30.58
C ALA A 655 -44.85 37.10 -30.30
N ILE A 656 -44.65 38.39 -30.57
CA ILE A 656 -43.36 39.05 -30.40
C ILE A 656 -43.52 40.29 -29.52
N ALA A 657 -42.75 40.38 -28.44
CA ALA A 657 -42.61 41.57 -27.61
C ALA A 657 -41.19 42.14 -27.74
N LEU A 658 -41.07 43.33 -28.34
CA LEU A 658 -39.77 43.94 -28.63
C LEU A 658 -39.61 45.27 -27.90
N GLY A 659 -38.56 45.38 -27.09
CA GLY A 659 -38.25 46.57 -26.28
C GLY A 659 -38.45 46.33 -24.78
N ASN A 660 -37.81 47.19 -23.98
CA ASN A 660 -37.93 47.17 -22.52
C ASN A 660 -39.41 47.31 -22.10
N GLN A 661 -39.89 46.47 -21.18
CA GLN A 661 -41.29 46.49 -20.69
C GLN A 661 -42.37 46.29 -21.78
N SER A 662 -42.03 45.84 -22.99
CA SER A 662 -43.03 45.56 -24.02
C SER A 662 -43.90 44.35 -23.64
N LEU A 663 -45.20 44.41 -23.92
CA LEU A 663 -46.17 43.38 -23.59
C LEU A 663 -46.98 42.98 -24.82
N ALA A 664 -46.84 41.73 -25.25
CA ALA A 664 -47.72 41.15 -26.27
C ALA A 664 -48.94 40.49 -25.60
N THR A 665 -50.13 40.92 -26.00
CA THR A 665 -51.42 40.43 -25.47
C THR A 665 -52.42 39.93 -26.52
N ARG A 666 -52.14 40.12 -27.81
CA ARG A 666 -53.12 39.88 -28.90
C ARG A 666 -52.77 38.64 -29.73
N ASN A 667 -53.72 37.72 -29.87
CA ASN A 667 -53.57 36.50 -30.66
C ASN A 667 -53.96 36.74 -32.14
N ALA A 668 -53.78 35.72 -32.99
CA ALA A 668 -54.37 35.70 -34.33
C ALA A 668 -55.91 35.77 -34.27
N GLY A 669 -56.54 36.31 -35.33
CA GLY A 669 -57.99 36.40 -35.48
C GLY A 669 -58.63 37.63 -34.83
N ILE A 670 -57.85 38.51 -34.19
CA ILE A 670 -58.35 39.74 -33.59
C ILE A 670 -58.59 40.78 -34.69
N PHE A 671 -59.80 41.35 -34.71
CA PHE A 671 -60.19 42.43 -35.61
C PHE A 671 -59.55 43.76 -35.19
N GLY A 672 -59.04 44.50 -36.16
CA GLY A 672 -58.43 45.81 -35.97
C GLY A 672 -59.45 46.92 -35.74
N TYR A 673 -58.96 48.12 -35.46
CA TYR A 673 -59.84 49.29 -35.27
C TYR A 673 -60.34 49.80 -36.63
N ASP A 674 -61.67 49.95 -36.74
CA ASP A 674 -62.32 50.61 -37.87
C ASP A 674 -62.66 52.07 -37.48
N PRO A 675 -62.09 53.09 -38.17
CA PRO A 675 -62.39 54.49 -37.89
C PRO A 675 -63.70 54.98 -38.54
N THR A 676 -64.38 54.16 -39.34
CA THR A 676 -65.54 54.56 -40.15
C THR A 676 -66.87 54.00 -39.67
N SER A 677 -66.86 53.01 -38.77
CA SER A 677 -68.05 52.44 -38.16
C SER A 677 -67.79 51.92 -36.73
N ASP A 678 -68.84 51.52 -36.01
CA ASP A 678 -68.74 50.88 -34.68
C ASP A 678 -68.46 49.36 -34.77
N ALA A 679 -68.00 48.86 -35.92
CA ALA A 679 -67.71 47.45 -36.12
C ALA A 679 -66.64 46.94 -35.14
N LYS A 680 -66.93 45.82 -34.47
CA LYS A 680 -65.99 45.13 -33.55
C LYS A 680 -65.55 43.77 -34.07
N THR A 681 -66.17 43.30 -35.14
CA THR A 681 -65.87 42.01 -35.78
C THR A 681 -65.80 42.20 -37.29
N TRP A 682 -65.10 41.29 -37.96
CA TRP A 682 -65.08 41.24 -39.43
C TRP A 682 -66.49 41.15 -40.03
N THR A 683 -67.42 40.45 -39.37
CA THR A 683 -68.79 40.29 -39.84
C THR A 683 -69.56 41.61 -39.80
N ASP A 684 -69.42 42.37 -38.72
CA ASP A 684 -70.06 43.68 -38.59
C ASP A 684 -69.45 44.69 -39.56
N PHE A 685 -68.13 44.63 -39.75
CA PHE A 685 -67.40 45.46 -40.70
C PHE A 685 -67.88 45.21 -42.14
N LYS A 686 -67.99 43.95 -42.58
CA LYS A 686 -68.54 43.63 -43.91
C LYS A 686 -69.98 44.08 -44.11
N LYS A 687 -70.76 44.21 -43.03
CA LYS A 687 -72.14 44.72 -43.11
C LYS A 687 -72.17 46.23 -43.35
N ALA A 688 -71.23 46.96 -42.75
CA ALA A 688 -71.05 48.40 -42.98
C ALA A 688 -70.32 48.71 -44.29
N HIS A 689 -69.43 47.81 -44.73
CA HIS A 689 -68.56 47.91 -45.91
C HIS A 689 -68.71 46.69 -46.83
N PRO A 690 -69.84 46.56 -47.54
CA PRO A 690 -70.08 45.44 -48.46
C PRO A 690 -69.08 45.38 -49.63
N GLU A 691 -68.35 46.47 -49.89
CA GLU A 691 -67.25 46.55 -50.85
C GLU A 691 -65.95 45.86 -50.38
N ALA A 692 -65.82 45.55 -49.10
CA ALA A 692 -64.61 44.96 -48.53
C ALA A 692 -64.61 43.42 -48.63
N GLY A 693 -63.53 42.85 -49.16
CA GLY A 693 -63.36 41.40 -49.33
C GLY A 693 -64.06 40.82 -50.57
N ILE A 694 -64.31 39.50 -50.55
CA ILE A 694 -65.04 38.81 -51.63
C ILE A 694 -66.56 38.97 -51.46
N GLY A 695 -67.29 39.11 -52.57
CA GLY A 695 -68.75 39.28 -52.52
C GLY A 695 -69.49 38.06 -51.96
N ALA A 696 -70.61 38.29 -51.26
CA ALA A 696 -71.36 37.27 -50.52
C ALA A 696 -71.75 36.02 -51.34
N ALA A 697 -72.02 36.18 -52.63
CA ALA A 697 -72.33 35.06 -53.53
C ALA A 697 -71.12 34.14 -53.76
N ARG A 698 -69.93 34.71 -53.98
CA ARG A 698 -68.68 33.96 -54.16
C ARG A 698 -68.23 33.31 -52.86
N GLU A 699 -68.44 33.96 -51.73
CA GLU A 699 -68.18 33.39 -50.40
C GLU A 699 -69.01 32.12 -50.13
N GLN A 700 -70.30 32.14 -50.43
CA GLN A 700 -71.18 30.96 -50.31
C GLN A 700 -70.83 29.85 -51.31
N GLU A 701 -70.31 30.20 -52.48
CA GLU A 701 -69.82 29.23 -53.47
C GLU A 701 -68.54 28.56 -53.01
N ILE A 702 -67.53 29.33 -52.59
CA ILE A 702 -66.28 28.83 -52.04
C ILE A 702 -66.55 27.91 -50.84
N GLN A 703 -67.45 28.29 -49.93
CA GLN A 703 -67.77 27.45 -48.78
C GLN A 703 -68.42 26.12 -49.19
N ARG A 704 -69.26 26.10 -50.23
CA ARG A 704 -69.82 24.86 -50.78
C ARG A 704 -68.75 23.98 -51.43
N GLU A 705 -67.85 24.57 -52.23
CA GLU A 705 -66.73 23.86 -52.84
C GLU A 705 -65.79 23.27 -51.78
N MET A 706 -65.46 24.04 -50.73
CA MET A 706 -64.63 23.58 -49.62
C MET A 706 -65.29 22.43 -48.85
N ASN A 707 -66.60 22.50 -48.59
CA ASN A 707 -67.34 21.42 -47.94
C ASN A 707 -67.32 20.15 -48.82
N ALA A 708 -67.55 20.28 -50.13
CA ALA A 708 -67.50 19.15 -51.06
C ALA A 708 -66.11 18.49 -51.12
N LEU A 709 -65.04 19.28 -51.14
CA LEU A 709 -63.67 18.79 -51.07
C LEU A 709 -63.38 18.07 -49.74
N SER A 710 -63.87 18.63 -48.62
CA SER A 710 -63.74 18.03 -47.29
C SER A 710 -64.46 16.68 -47.22
N ASP A 711 -65.66 16.58 -47.78
CA ASP A 711 -66.42 15.34 -47.85
C ASP A 711 -65.71 14.28 -48.72
N GLU A 712 -65.13 14.69 -49.85
CA GLU A 712 -64.36 13.78 -50.71
C GLU A 712 -63.11 13.23 -49.99
N VAL A 713 -62.39 14.07 -49.26
CA VAL A 713 -61.24 13.63 -48.44
C VAL A 713 -61.69 12.72 -47.30
N ALA A 714 -62.81 13.01 -46.65
CA ALA A 714 -63.36 12.18 -45.58
C ALA A 714 -63.77 10.78 -46.08
N GLN A 715 -64.33 10.68 -47.28
CA GLN A 715 -64.67 9.39 -47.91
C GLN A 715 -63.44 8.57 -48.30
N MET A 716 -62.31 9.20 -48.60
CA MET A 716 -61.05 8.51 -48.92
C MET A 716 -60.38 7.88 -47.69
N GLY A 717 -60.59 8.43 -46.50
CA GLY A 717 -59.95 7.96 -45.25
C GLY A 717 -60.14 6.46 -44.96
N PRO A 718 -61.39 5.94 -44.95
CA PRO A 718 -61.65 4.51 -44.78
C PRO A 718 -60.99 3.63 -45.86
N THR A 719 -60.95 4.09 -47.11
CA THR A 719 -60.30 3.37 -48.21
C THR A 719 -58.78 3.33 -48.05
N TYR A 720 -58.15 4.44 -47.66
CA TYR A 720 -56.72 4.48 -47.35
C TYR A 720 -56.37 3.56 -46.20
N GLN A 721 -57.15 3.59 -45.10
CA GLN A 721 -56.93 2.73 -43.95
C GLN A 721 -57.11 1.23 -44.29
N ALA A 722 -58.06 0.89 -45.17
CA ALA A 722 -58.22 -0.48 -45.66
C ALA A 722 -56.96 -0.97 -46.41
N TRP A 723 -56.29 -0.11 -47.18
CA TRP A 723 -55.03 -0.47 -47.85
C TRP A 723 -53.84 -0.55 -46.90
N VAL A 724 -53.78 0.29 -45.86
CA VAL A 724 -52.78 0.18 -44.78
C VAL A 724 -52.93 -1.15 -44.04
N ASP A 725 -54.18 -1.57 -43.75
CA ASP A 725 -54.46 -2.87 -43.13
C ASP A 725 -54.05 -4.04 -44.04
N LYS A 726 -54.25 -3.92 -45.36
CA LYS A 726 -53.81 -4.92 -46.36
C LYS A 726 -52.29 -5.03 -46.50
N GLU A 727 -51.54 -3.95 -46.26
CA GLU A 727 -50.07 -3.97 -46.18
C GLU A 727 -49.59 -4.60 -44.86
N LYS A 728 -50.20 -4.21 -43.73
CA LYS A 728 -49.77 -4.61 -42.39
C LYS A 728 -50.10 -6.07 -42.06
N TYR A 729 -51.19 -6.60 -42.63
CA TYR A 729 -51.68 -7.97 -42.38
C TYR A 729 -51.93 -8.73 -43.70
N PRO A 730 -50.91 -8.93 -44.55
CA PRO A 730 -51.08 -9.48 -45.89
C PRO A 730 -51.63 -10.92 -45.88
N ASP A 731 -51.35 -11.70 -44.84
CA ASP A 731 -51.83 -13.08 -44.70
C ASP A 731 -53.35 -13.17 -44.46
N LYS A 732 -53.97 -12.09 -43.95
CA LYS A 732 -55.43 -11.99 -43.78
C LYS A 732 -56.17 -11.86 -45.11
N TYR A 733 -55.48 -11.45 -46.18
CA TYR A 733 -56.03 -11.17 -47.51
C TYR A 733 -55.47 -12.14 -48.57
N LEU A 734 -55.24 -13.40 -48.18
CA LEU A 734 -54.59 -14.42 -49.02
C LEU A 734 -55.31 -14.66 -50.36
N ASP A 735 -56.65 -14.71 -50.37
CA ASP A 735 -57.42 -14.98 -51.59
C ASP A 735 -57.38 -13.80 -52.56
N GLU A 736 -57.43 -12.55 -52.06
CA GLU A 736 -57.25 -11.35 -52.87
C GLU A 736 -55.83 -11.25 -53.45
N ARG A 737 -54.83 -11.64 -52.65
CA ARG A 737 -53.43 -11.67 -53.07
C ARG A 737 -53.21 -12.69 -54.20
N LYS A 738 -53.77 -13.89 -54.07
CA LYS A 738 -53.70 -14.95 -55.10
C LYS A 738 -54.37 -14.50 -56.40
N ALA A 739 -55.57 -13.93 -56.31
CA ALA A 739 -56.28 -13.41 -57.48
C ALA A 739 -55.49 -12.29 -58.20
N TYR A 740 -54.82 -11.40 -57.45
CA TYR A 740 -53.95 -10.37 -58.01
C TYR A 740 -52.71 -10.98 -58.71
N ALA A 741 -52.10 -12.01 -58.12
CA ALA A 741 -50.95 -12.69 -58.70
C ALA A 741 -51.28 -13.43 -60.01
N GLU A 742 -52.43 -14.13 -60.05
CA GLU A 742 -52.94 -14.83 -61.23
C GLU A 742 -53.30 -13.85 -62.36
N ALA A 743 -53.96 -12.73 -62.03
CA ALA A 743 -54.31 -11.69 -63.00
C ALA A 743 -53.09 -11.00 -63.65
N ASN A 744 -51.94 -11.02 -62.97
CA ASN A 744 -50.68 -10.45 -63.46
C ASN A 744 -49.72 -11.51 -64.03
N GLY A 745 -50.20 -12.73 -64.31
CA GLY A 745 -49.47 -13.76 -65.05
C GLY A 745 -48.36 -14.49 -64.27
N ASN A 746 -48.34 -14.38 -62.94
CA ASN A 746 -47.32 -15.02 -62.09
C ASN A 746 -47.76 -16.43 -61.65
N THR A 747 -46.86 -17.41 -61.74
CA THR A 747 -47.09 -18.77 -61.23
C THR A 747 -46.71 -18.89 -59.74
N LEU A 748 -47.56 -19.59 -58.98
CA LEU A 748 -47.52 -19.74 -57.52
C LEU A 748 -46.32 -20.58 -57.05
N ASN A 749 -45.10 -20.03 -57.09
CA ASN A 749 -43.95 -20.64 -56.44
C ASN A 749 -42.92 -19.61 -55.95
N GLY A 750 -43.12 -19.13 -54.71
CA GLY A 750 -42.07 -18.55 -53.84
C GLY A 750 -41.86 -17.02 -53.92
N ASN A 751 -41.68 -16.41 -52.74
CA ASN A 751 -41.20 -15.07 -52.31
C ASN A 751 -41.50 -13.79 -53.13
N ASN A 752 -41.68 -13.83 -54.44
CA ASN A 752 -41.92 -12.66 -55.29
C ASN A 752 -43.38 -12.18 -55.24
N GLU A 753 -44.34 -13.07 -54.98
CA GLU A 753 -45.78 -12.75 -54.84
C GLU A 753 -46.05 -11.77 -53.68
N TRP A 754 -45.37 -11.96 -52.55
CA TRP A 754 -45.55 -11.14 -51.36
C TRP A 754 -45.04 -9.71 -51.58
N VAL A 755 -43.89 -9.56 -52.22
CA VAL A 755 -43.28 -8.25 -52.53
C VAL A 755 -44.16 -7.47 -53.51
N GLU A 756 -44.64 -8.12 -54.57
CA GLU A 756 -45.54 -7.51 -55.56
C GLU A 756 -46.87 -7.04 -54.95
N TRP A 757 -47.43 -7.79 -53.99
CA TRP A 757 -48.64 -7.39 -53.27
C TRP A 757 -48.42 -6.19 -52.34
N VAL A 758 -47.33 -6.18 -51.56
CA VAL A 758 -46.99 -5.06 -50.69
C VAL A 758 -46.70 -3.80 -51.52
N LEU A 759 -46.02 -3.95 -52.65
CA LEU A 759 -45.80 -2.86 -53.60
C LEU A 759 -47.12 -2.36 -54.20
N HIS A 760 -48.04 -3.24 -54.57
CA HIS A 760 -49.37 -2.86 -55.03
C HIS A 760 -50.15 -2.08 -53.96
N ALA A 761 -50.21 -2.58 -52.72
CA ALA A 761 -50.86 -1.90 -51.62
C ALA A 761 -50.26 -0.50 -51.35
N ARG A 762 -48.92 -0.38 -51.40
CA ARG A 762 -48.24 0.92 -51.30
C ARG A 762 -48.53 1.85 -52.47
N ASN A 763 -48.59 1.33 -53.69
CA ASN A 763 -48.92 2.13 -54.87
C ASN A 763 -50.35 2.66 -54.80
N GLU A 764 -51.31 1.87 -54.31
CA GLU A 764 -52.69 2.34 -54.08
C GLU A 764 -52.78 3.35 -52.93
N GLN A 765 -52.04 3.14 -51.84
CA GLN A 765 -51.87 4.15 -50.78
C GLN A 765 -51.29 5.46 -51.35
N GLN A 766 -50.25 5.39 -52.18
CA GLN A 766 -49.60 6.55 -52.77
C GLN A 766 -50.53 7.31 -53.74
N LYS A 767 -51.35 6.61 -54.52
CA LYS A 767 -52.37 7.24 -55.38
C LYS A 767 -53.39 8.02 -54.56
N LEU A 768 -53.91 7.41 -53.50
CA LEU A 768 -54.83 8.06 -52.56
C LEU A 768 -54.17 9.25 -51.85
N TRP A 769 -52.89 9.11 -51.47
CA TRP A 769 -52.13 10.20 -50.85
C TRP A 769 -51.93 11.36 -51.82
N ASN A 770 -51.50 11.11 -53.05
CA ASN A 770 -51.33 12.14 -54.10
C ASN A 770 -52.65 12.88 -54.38
N LYS A 771 -53.76 12.14 -54.51
CA LYS A 771 -55.09 12.73 -54.69
C LYS A 771 -55.50 13.56 -53.47
N GLY A 772 -55.23 13.06 -52.26
CA GLY A 772 -55.46 13.81 -51.02
C GLY A 772 -54.66 15.12 -50.98
N GLN A 773 -53.40 15.12 -51.42
CA GLN A 773 -52.59 16.34 -51.54
C GLN A 773 -53.17 17.32 -52.56
N GLU A 774 -53.64 16.85 -53.72
CA GLU A 774 -54.27 17.70 -54.73
C GLU A 774 -55.56 18.36 -54.20
N LEU A 775 -56.44 17.58 -53.57
CA LEU A 775 -57.66 18.09 -52.94
C LEU A 775 -57.34 19.08 -51.81
N THR A 776 -56.32 18.79 -51.01
CA THR A 776 -55.83 19.68 -49.95
C THR A 776 -55.28 20.99 -50.54
N ASN A 777 -54.53 20.94 -51.65
CA ASN A 777 -54.04 22.13 -52.33
C ASN A 777 -55.17 22.99 -52.90
N LYS A 778 -56.20 22.36 -53.50
CA LYS A 778 -57.41 23.05 -53.96
C LYS A 778 -58.15 23.72 -52.82
N TYR A 779 -58.37 23.00 -51.71
CA TYR A 779 -58.96 23.52 -50.49
C TYR A 779 -58.16 24.71 -49.94
N ASN A 780 -56.83 24.59 -49.85
CA ASN A 780 -55.96 25.66 -49.37
C ASN A 780 -56.00 26.91 -50.27
N ASN A 781 -56.12 26.74 -51.59
CA ASN A 781 -56.25 27.87 -52.52
C ASN A 781 -57.61 28.58 -52.37
N LEU A 782 -58.70 27.83 -52.26
CA LEU A 782 -60.03 28.36 -51.95
C LEU A 782 -60.05 29.07 -50.58
N GLN A 783 -59.36 28.52 -49.58
CA GLN A 783 -59.21 29.15 -48.27
C GLN A 783 -58.39 30.45 -48.32
N LYS A 784 -57.37 30.54 -49.19
CA LYS A 784 -56.64 31.79 -49.45
C LYS A 784 -57.51 32.85 -50.14
N GLU A 785 -58.37 32.43 -51.07
CA GLU A 785 -59.34 33.29 -51.74
C GLU A 785 -60.40 33.82 -50.74
N LEU A 786 -60.93 32.94 -49.88
CA LEU A 786 -61.86 33.28 -48.80
C LEU A 786 -61.29 34.29 -47.79
N ASN A 787 -60.00 34.14 -47.46
CA ASN A 787 -59.28 35.08 -46.59
C ASN A 787 -58.86 36.38 -47.31
N GLY A 788 -59.20 36.52 -48.59
CA GLY A 788 -59.26 37.78 -49.32
C GLY A 788 -58.03 38.19 -50.12
N GLY A 789 -57.05 37.30 -50.37
CA GLY A 789 -55.96 37.57 -51.32
C GLY A 789 -55.26 38.93 -51.18
N ALA A 790 -54.69 39.45 -52.28
CA ALA A 790 -53.80 40.63 -52.30
C ALA A 790 -54.50 42.01 -52.26
N ASN A 791 -55.83 42.10 -52.13
CA ASN A 791 -56.58 43.36 -52.15
C ASN A 791 -57.68 43.33 -51.06
N LEU A 792 -57.68 44.31 -50.14
CA LEU A 792 -58.79 44.62 -49.20
C LEU A 792 -59.52 43.41 -48.56
N GLY A 793 -58.77 42.33 -48.33
CA GLY A 793 -59.28 41.09 -47.78
C GLY A 793 -59.37 41.10 -46.26
N LYS A 794 -59.92 40.01 -45.69
CA LYS A 794 -60.00 39.78 -44.24
C LYS A 794 -58.65 39.95 -43.55
N GLY A 795 -57.55 39.60 -44.21
CA GLY A 795 -56.19 39.68 -43.64
C GLY A 795 -55.61 41.09 -43.43
N ALA A 796 -56.15 42.14 -44.08
CA ALA A 796 -55.73 43.52 -43.83
C ALA A 796 -56.32 44.09 -42.53
N TRP A 797 -57.48 43.56 -42.12
CA TRP A 797 -58.24 44.01 -40.96
C TRP A 797 -58.19 43.03 -39.78
N VAL A 798 -57.90 41.76 -40.05
CA VAL A 798 -57.81 40.69 -39.04
C VAL A 798 -56.42 40.06 -39.14
N GLY A 799 -55.64 40.19 -38.07
CA GLY A 799 -54.29 39.62 -38.04
C GLY A 799 -54.33 38.09 -38.09
N ASN A 800 -53.67 37.47 -39.07
CA ASN A 800 -53.64 36.01 -39.20
C ASN A 800 -52.57 35.33 -38.31
N LYS A 801 -51.79 36.13 -37.57
CA LYS A 801 -50.76 35.72 -36.61
C LYS A 801 -50.89 36.56 -35.34
N ALA A 802 -50.30 36.08 -34.24
CA ALA A 802 -50.25 36.84 -33.00
C ALA A 802 -49.42 38.13 -33.16
N ALA A 803 -49.71 39.13 -32.34
CA ALA A 803 -49.22 40.48 -32.56
C ALA A 803 -47.72 40.65 -32.28
N LEU A 804 -47.13 41.62 -33.00
CA LEU A 804 -45.88 42.28 -32.63
C LEU A 804 -46.21 43.47 -31.73
N ALA A 805 -45.79 43.41 -30.47
CA ALA A 805 -45.88 44.50 -29.51
C ALA A 805 -44.52 45.19 -29.36
N ILE A 806 -44.50 46.50 -29.57
CA ILE A 806 -43.32 47.36 -29.35
C ILE A 806 -43.47 48.25 -28.10
N GLY A 807 -44.48 47.98 -27.28
CA GLY A 807 -44.83 48.74 -26.09
C GLY A 807 -45.77 47.95 -25.19
N ASN A 808 -46.33 48.60 -24.19
CA ASN A 808 -47.28 48.04 -23.25
C ASN A 808 -48.36 49.09 -22.98
N GLU A 809 -49.54 48.87 -23.54
CA GLU A 809 -50.70 49.76 -23.40
C GLU A 809 -51.21 49.83 -21.96
N GLU A 810 -51.11 48.73 -21.20
CA GLU A 810 -51.55 48.64 -19.80
C GLU A 810 -50.74 49.57 -18.89
N ASP A 811 -49.44 49.69 -19.17
CA ASP A 811 -48.50 50.55 -18.42
C ASP A 811 -48.20 51.89 -19.13
N GLY A 812 -48.91 52.22 -20.22
CA GLY A 812 -48.71 53.46 -20.98
C GLY A 812 -47.37 53.56 -21.73
N VAL A 813 -46.64 52.45 -21.89
CA VAL A 813 -45.36 52.40 -22.59
C VAL A 813 -45.62 52.35 -24.10
N THR A 814 -45.23 53.39 -24.82
CA THR A 814 -45.32 53.44 -26.30
C THR A 814 -43.98 53.79 -26.93
N ARG A 815 -43.81 53.46 -28.22
CA ARG A 815 -42.58 53.72 -28.97
C ARG A 815 -42.88 54.25 -30.36
N GLN A 816 -42.01 55.13 -30.84
CA GLN A 816 -41.97 55.54 -32.24
C GLN A 816 -41.27 54.46 -33.08
N ILE A 817 -41.83 54.16 -34.25
CA ILE A 817 -41.16 53.36 -35.28
C ILE A 817 -40.62 54.34 -36.33
N THR A 818 -39.29 54.46 -36.42
CA THR A 818 -38.62 55.35 -37.37
C THR A 818 -38.06 54.59 -38.57
N GLY A 819 -37.82 55.27 -39.69
CA GLY A 819 -37.27 54.63 -40.90
C GLY A 819 -38.29 53.84 -41.72
N VAL A 820 -39.59 54.06 -41.50
CA VAL A 820 -40.68 53.40 -42.24
C VAL A 820 -40.86 54.06 -43.62
N ALA A 821 -40.51 53.35 -44.68
CA ALA A 821 -40.77 53.76 -46.06
C ALA A 821 -42.28 53.74 -46.38
N ALA A 822 -42.69 54.37 -47.47
CA ALA A 822 -44.10 54.39 -47.86
C ALA A 822 -44.58 52.96 -48.21
N GLY A 823 -45.74 52.58 -47.67
CA GLY A 823 -46.36 51.28 -47.95
C GLY A 823 -46.77 51.12 -49.42
N THR A 824 -46.70 49.88 -49.91
CA THR A 824 -47.08 49.46 -51.27
C THR A 824 -48.32 48.56 -51.30
N LYS A 825 -48.67 47.94 -50.17
CA LYS A 825 -49.85 47.08 -49.98
C LYS A 825 -50.66 47.53 -48.79
N ASP A 826 -51.92 47.09 -48.71
CA ASP A 826 -52.85 47.41 -47.61
C ASP A 826 -52.37 46.92 -46.23
N THR A 827 -51.45 45.95 -46.20
CA THR A 827 -50.88 45.38 -44.96
C THR A 827 -49.60 46.09 -44.49
N ASP A 828 -49.08 47.06 -45.25
CA ASP A 828 -47.86 47.78 -44.91
C ASP A 828 -48.13 48.90 -43.89
N ALA A 829 -47.15 49.19 -43.02
CA ALA A 829 -47.27 50.31 -42.10
C ALA A 829 -47.29 51.65 -42.85
N VAL A 830 -48.24 52.53 -42.53
CA VAL A 830 -48.36 53.87 -43.12
C VAL A 830 -47.43 54.84 -42.40
N ASN A 831 -46.61 55.59 -43.14
CA ASN A 831 -45.76 56.62 -42.57
C ASN A 831 -46.42 58.01 -42.57
N VAL A 832 -45.84 58.96 -41.83
CA VAL A 832 -46.37 60.32 -41.68
C VAL A 832 -46.42 61.09 -43.01
N ALA A 833 -45.53 60.79 -43.96
CA ALA A 833 -45.51 61.47 -45.26
C ALA A 833 -46.76 61.11 -46.09
N GLN A 834 -47.15 59.83 -46.10
CA GLN A 834 -48.37 59.37 -46.77
C GLN A 834 -49.62 60.05 -46.20
N LEU A 835 -49.70 60.17 -44.85
CA LEU A 835 -50.83 60.82 -44.19
C LEU A 835 -50.89 62.33 -44.46
N LYS A 836 -49.74 63.02 -44.48
CA LYS A 836 -49.67 64.45 -44.83
C LYS A 836 -50.20 64.71 -46.24
N VAL A 837 -49.85 63.87 -47.22
CA VAL A 837 -50.38 63.98 -48.59
C VAL A 837 -51.89 63.73 -48.60
N LEU A 838 -52.39 62.75 -47.83
CA LEU A 838 -53.84 62.51 -47.71
C LEU A 838 -54.58 63.73 -47.13
N ASN A 839 -54.04 64.39 -46.09
CA ASN A 839 -54.64 65.58 -45.49
C ASN A 839 -54.87 66.68 -46.54
N THR A 840 -53.88 66.95 -47.39
CA THR A 840 -54.02 67.96 -48.45
C THR A 840 -55.09 67.63 -49.50
N LYS A 841 -55.50 66.36 -49.63
CA LYS A 841 -56.62 65.95 -50.49
C LYS A 841 -57.96 66.12 -49.78
N VAL A 842 -58.04 65.74 -48.50
CA VAL A 842 -59.25 65.89 -47.68
C VAL A 842 -59.60 67.37 -47.52
N ASP A 843 -58.62 68.22 -47.23
CA ASP A 843 -58.78 69.68 -47.07
C ASP A 843 -59.26 70.39 -48.35
N LYS A 844 -59.21 69.74 -49.51
CA LYS A 844 -59.73 70.27 -50.79
C LYS A 844 -61.16 69.83 -51.09
N VAL A 845 -61.67 68.85 -50.35
CA VAL A 845 -63.01 68.25 -50.52
C VAL A 845 -63.95 68.68 -49.39
N ALA A 846 -63.41 68.98 -48.20
CA ALA A 846 -64.07 69.75 -47.15
C ALA A 846 -64.13 71.23 -47.51
#